data_AF-A0A7C4TA03-F1
#
_entry.id   AF-A0A7C4TA03-F1
#
_cell.length_a   1.000
_cell.length_b   1.000
_cell.length_c   1.000
_cell.angle_alpha   90.00
_cell.angle_beta   90.00
_cell.angle_gamma   90.00
#
_symmetry.space_group_name_H-M   'P 1'
#
loop_
_entity.id
_entity.type
_entity.pdbx_description
1 polymer ?
#
loop_
_entity_poly.entity_id
_entity_poly.type
_entity_poly.pdbx_seq_one_letter_code
_entity_poly.pdbx_strand_id
1 'polypeptide(L)'
;MNYPIWDIANIGGYNLIALISILHVFVAHFAVGGGLFIWLLDLKAQREKSSELNSYLRHHTKFFLLLTMVFGGLSGVGIWFIIGLVHPQATSTLIHNFVYGWAIEWVFFIGEIISLLVYYYKFELLSPKERKLTSFLYFLFAILSLIVINGILSFMLTPGKWLETRNFWDGILNPSFLPSTLFRSFFAFIVAGVFGYFTTITLKDSIIRRKILIFSSKFILFSIPFLVLSGLWYYDILSDQAKYTTFVLNQQSHIFVKTIFVTTAIITILSILMVLRFNGLIKAVIAIILVPISLLWISGFEFLRETARKPYIIYGYMYSNSILKNQEGEIQGKGILKVSKWVDGKNVQRSLWNSQCSDCHTIKGINRPIAGLLEGTPKLGIEAYLTGQGEIYKYMPRFLGTKTELIQLRDFIDNQIHPQEVEKETEASLDSAPAIQVPSTSTSAQYVLFSWATLGMHCMTDADKFFSILPPANTIHAILIKRGEPPEIVSDGVEVSYEIEAGFEDPSNRLEFWNYVKSLYGLDLKRNFGLAGDTLKGVMKQKDEIFVVDHIPVSPYSSDDKYLPYPLVSIKAIKKQTHELLAQTKVVAPVSTEVGCKNCHGGGWNFKNKVGLSDATATKILKLHDKRHKTNLLKGASKGNPIACASCHGDLATEMKGIEGVLPLSVSIHGFHASYVPFKDSKACMLCHPSSPTGATRCLRDLHVQRDLTCTDCHGSMQKHALSLLKSEANKPKSQVLIEAISKGNQMNVKARKAWIEEPHCLQCHKNFGSPEVSDEIEAHMLYREQRDDMGIPCMACHGPTHALYPATNPYDSKRDNFQPIQYTGRPIIIGSQGSCYVCHTKEPDGPGHHPNMRKKTESGQ
;
A
#
# COMPACT_ATOMS: atom_id res chain seq x y z
N MET A 1 2.42 28.16 2.40
CA MET A 1 3.80 28.55 2.00
C MET A 1 4.06 30.02 2.30
N ASN A 2 5.21 30.37 2.92
CA ASN A 2 5.58 31.77 3.20
C ASN A 2 6.71 32.32 2.31
N TYR A 3 7.30 31.50 1.43
CA TYR A 3 8.40 31.88 0.55
C TYR A 3 8.12 31.44 -0.89
N PRO A 4 8.72 32.11 -1.90
CA PRO A 4 8.67 31.65 -3.28
C PRO A 4 9.42 30.33 -3.44
N ILE A 5 8.96 29.49 -4.36
CA ILE A 5 9.60 28.21 -4.69
C ILE A 5 10.50 28.39 -5.91
N TRP A 6 11.73 27.89 -5.78
CA TRP A 6 12.63 27.71 -6.92
C TRP A 6 12.42 26.31 -7.52
N ASP A 7 11.54 26.22 -8.52
CA ASP A 7 11.19 24.96 -9.16
C ASP A 7 12.19 24.58 -10.28
N ILE A 8 12.99 23.55 -10.03
CA ILE A 8 13.96 23.00 -10.98
C ILE A 8 13.38 21.73 -11.61
N ALA A 9 12.44 21.92 -12.54
CA ALA A 9 11.59 20.86 -13.09
C ALA A 9 12.32 19.57 -13.54
N ASN A 10 13.58 19.68 -14.00
CA ASN A 10 14.36 18.56 -14.53
C ASN A 10 15.18 17.83 -13.46
N ILE A 11 15.89 18.53 -12.57
CA ILE A 11 16.86 17.91 -11.64
C ILE A 11 16.23 17.69 -10.26
N GLY A 12 15.36 18.61 -9.83
CA GLY A 12 14.82 18.70 -8.47
C GLY A 12 15.84 19.26 -7.47
N GLY A 13 15.41 20.16 -6.59
CA GLY A 13 16.29 20.83 -5.63
C GLY A 13 16.99 19.89 -4.65
N TYR A 14 16.32 18.80 -4.25
CA TYR A 14 16.86 17.81 -3.31
C TYR A 14 18.14 17.13 -3.81
N ASN A 15 18.24 16.81 -5.10
CA ASN A 15 19.44 16.18 -5.68
C ASN A 15 20.66 17.13 -5.66
N LEU A 16 20.43 18.43 -5.84
CA LEU A 16 21.51 19.43 -5.76
C LEU A 16 22.01 19.61 -4.33
N ILE A 17 21.11 19.62 -3.34
CA ILE A 17 21.50 19.58 -1.93
C ILE A 17 22.34 18.33 -1.67
N ALA A 18 21.86 17.15 -2.07
CA ALA A 18 22.58 15.90 -1.83
C ALA A 18 23.99 15.92 -2.45
N LEU A 19 24.13 16.36 -3.70
CA LEU A 19 25.43 16.46 -4.37
C LEU A 19 26.41 17.36 -3.62
N ILE A 20 26.01 18.59 -3.31
CA ILE A 20 26.88 19.58 -2.67
C ILE A 20 27.18 19.17 -1.22
N SER A 21 26.16 18.79 -0.46
CA SER A 21 26.30 18.45 0.95
C SER A 21 27.11 17.18 1.18
N ILE A 22 26.93 16.11 0.38
CA ILE A 22 27.72 14.87 0.55
C ILE A 22 29.21 15.14 0.30
N LEU A 23 29.54 15.87 -0.78
CA LEU A 23 30.92 16.21 -1.12
C LEU A 23 31.56 17.10 -0.06
N HIS A 24 30.84 18.15 0.39
CA HIS A 24 31.30 19.03 1.45
C HIS A 24 31.53 18.25 2.75
N VAL A 25 30.55 17.45 3.19
CA VAL A 25 30.61 16.69 4.43
C VAL A 25 31.79 15.70 4.40
N PHE A 26 32.03 15.03 3.27
CA PHE A 26 33.18 14.13 3.15
C PHE A 26 34.53 14.85 3.35
N VAL A 27 34.68 16.04 2.75
CA VAL A 27 35.90 16.86 2.91
C VAL A 27 35.98 17.51 4.29
N ALA A 28 34.87 17.93 4.88
CA ALA A 28 34.83 18.45 6.24
C ALA A 28 35.22 17.37 7.27
N HIS A 29 34.78 16.12 7.08
CA HIS A 29 35.22 14.99 7.91
C HIS A 29 36.72 14.71 7.73
N PHE A 30 37.24 14.87 6.51
CA PHE A 30 38.69 14.84 6.30
C PHE A 30 39.42 15.97 7.03
N ALA A 31 38.88 17.19 7.06
CA ALA A 31 39.46 18.31 7.81
C ALA A 31 39.56 18.00 9.32
N VAL A 32 38.47 17.54 9.92
CA VAL A 32 38.42 17.19 11.35
C VAL A 32 39.38 16.05 11.69
N GLY A 33 39.26 14.92 10.98
CA GLY A 33 40.09 13.76 11.25
C GLY A 33 41.55 13.97 10.87
N GLY A 34 41.80 14.72 9.79
CA GLY A 34 43.12 15.07 9.31
C GLY A 34 43.86 16.00 10.27
N GLY A 35 43.14 16.88 10.98
CA GLY A 35 43.70 17.65 12.08
C GLY A 35 44.29 16.78 13.19
N LEU A 36 43.51 15.79 13.66
CA LEU A 36 43.98 14.81 14.64
C LEU A 36 45.16 14.00 14.09
N PHE A 37 45.07 13.56 12.84
CA PHE A 37 46.11 12.81 12.15
C PHE A 37 47.43 13.58 12.08
N ILE A 38 47.41 14.85 11.65
CA ILE A 38 48.58 15.73 11.55
C ILE A 38 49.20 15.95 12.93
N TRP A 39 48.39 16.29 13.94
CA TRP A 39 48.87 16.53 15.30
C TRP A 39 49.55 15.29 15.90
N LEU A 40 48.93 14.12 15.80
CA LEU A 40 49.51 12.87 16.31
C LEU A 40 50.75 12.43 15.52
N LEU A 41 50.80 12.70 14.21
CA LEU A 41 51.95 12.38 13.39
C LEU A 41 53.12 13.34 13.65
N ASP A 42 52.89 14.62 13.90
CA ASP A 42 53.92 15.57 14.35
C ASP A 42 54.46 15.17 15.74
N LEU A 43 53.60 14.78 16.67
CA LEU A 43 54.02 14.20 17.95
C LEU A 43 54.94 12.98 17.76
N LYS A 44 54.61 12.10 16.80
CA LYS A 44 55.44 10.95 16.45
C LYS A 44 56.76 11.37 15.83
N ALA A 45 56.75 12.32 14.89
CA ALA A 45 57.94 12.84 14.22
C ALA A 45 58.94 13.44 15.21
N GLN A 46 58.45 14.18 16.20
CA GLN A 46 59.25 14.77 17.28
C GLN A 46 59.84 13.71 18.21
N ARG A 47 59.03 12.73 18.63
CA ARG A 47 59.50 11.62 19.49
C ARG A 47 60.57 10.77 18.80
N GLU A 48 60.43 10.52 17.51
CA GLU A 48 61.39 9.75 16.70
C GLU A 48 62.55 10.59 16.16
N LYS A 49 62.53 11.92 16.34
CA LYS A 49 63.47 12.87 15.73
C LYS A 49 63.68 12.63 14.22
N SER A 50 62.61 12.27 13.50
CA SER A 50 62.67 11.93 12.07
C SER A 50 62.46 13.15 11.19
N SER A 51 63.51 13.54 10.44
CA SER A 51 63.46 14.62 9.45
C SER A 51 62.53 14.28 8.28
N GLU A 52 62.41 12.99 7.95
CA GLU A 52 61.60 12.50 6.84
C GLU A 52 60.10 12.58 7.15
N LEU A 53 59.69 12.32 8.40
CA LEU A 53 58.31 12.52 8.84
C LEU A 53 57.93 14.01 8.84
N ASN A 54 58.86 14.90 9.20
CA ASN A 54 58.64 16.35 9.08
C ASN A 54 58.48 16.77 7.62
N SER A 55 59.30 16.22 6.71
CA SER A 55 59.17 16.46 5.27
C SER A 55 57.83 15.96 4.72
N TYR A 56 57.39 14.78 5.14
CA TYR A 56 56.06 14.26 4.80
C TYR A 56 54.95 15.19 5.30
N LEU A 57 55.01 15.62 6.57
CA LEU A 57 54.02 16.52 7.15
C LEU A 57 53.90 17.80 6.33
N ARG A 58 55.01 18.43 5.95
CA ARG A 58 55.01 19.64 5.11
C ARG A 58 54.32 19.43 3.76
N HIS A 59 54.61 18.32 3.08
CA HIS A 59 53.98 17.99 1.80
C HIS A 59 52.49 17.64 1.95
N HIS A 60 52.16 16.83 2.94
CA HIS A 60 50.78 16.43 3.24
C HIS A 60 49.93 17.64 3.62
N THR A 61 50.46 18.58 4.41
CA THR A 61 49.78 19.82 4.78
C THR A 61 49.45 20.68 3.57
N LYS A 62 50.27 20.72 2.52
CA LYS A 62 49.93 21.44 1.27
C LYS A 62 48.67 20.85 0.61
N PHE A 63 48.65 19.52 0.46
CA PHE A 63 47.48 18.81 -0.09
C PHE A 63 46.25 19.03 0.79
N PHE A 64 46.42 18.87 2.09
CA PHE A 64 45.40 19.06 3.11
C PHE A 64 44.79 20.47 3.01
N LEU A 65 45.62 21.52 3.03
CA LEU A 65 45.20 22.92 2.89
C LEU A 65 44.38 23.16 1.63
N LEU A 66 44.84 22.71 0.46
CA LEU A 66 44.10 22.93 -0.79
C LEU A 66 42.74 22.24 -0.79
N LEU A 67 42.65 21.02 -0.27
CA LEU A 67 41.40 20.28 -0.26
C LEU A 67 40.43 20.80 0.82
N THR A 68 40.89 21.00 2.05
CA THR A 68 40.00 21.34 3.18
C THR A 68 39.67 22.83 3.23
N MET A 69 40.64 23.72 3.02
CA MET A 69 40.39 25.16 3.08
C MET A 69 39.71 25.67 1.80
N VAL A 70 40.26 25.36 0.62
CA VAL A 70 39.74 25.93 -0.64
C VAL A 70 38.46 25.23 -1.06
N PHE A 71 38.52 23.91 -1.32
CA PHE A 71 37.31 23.18 -1.74
C PHE A 71 36.30 23.06 -0.58
N GLY A 72 36.74 22.76 0.64
CA GLY A 72 35.85 22.69 1.81
C GLY A 72 35.17 24.03 2.10
N GLY A 73 35.91 25.15 2.09
CA GLY A 73 35.34 26.49 2.27
C GLY A 73 34.34 26.86 1.18
N LEU A 74 34.69 26.69 -0.10
CA LEU A 74 33.79 26.97 -1.23
C LEU A 74 32.51 26.12 -1.19
N SER A 75 32.66 24.81 -0.95
CA SER A 75 31.51 23.89 -0.88
C SER A 75 30.62 24.16 0.34
N GLY A 76 31.18 24.63 1.46
CA GLY A 76 30.43 25.02 2.66
C GLY A 76 29.56 26.25 2.41
N VAL A 77 30.11 27.28 1.75
CA VAL A 77 29.33 28.43 1.26
C VAL A 77 28.26 27.96 0.27
N GLY A 78 28.60 27.02 -0.62
CA GLY A 78 27.64 26.41 -1.56
C GLY A 78 26.42 25.79 -0.88
N ILE A 79 26.57 25.17 0.30
CA ILE A 79 25.45 24.63 1.08
C ILE A 79 24.47 25.75 1.45
N TRP A 80 24.95 26.89 1.94
CA TRP A 80 24.09 28.01 2.37
C TRP A 80 23.20 28.52 1.25
N PHE A 81 23.75 28.70 0.05
CA PHE A 81 22.98 29.12 -1.11
C PHE A 81 21.94 28.07 -1.50
N ILE A 82 22.32 26.80 -1.61
CA ILE A 82 21.39 25.78 -2.11
C ILE A 82 20.25 25.49 -1.12
N ILE A 83 20.51 25.41 0.19
CA ILE A 83 19.44 25.18 1.18
C ILE A 83 18.52 26.41 1.29
N GLY A 84 19.05 27.62 1.11
CA GLY A 84 18.27 28.85 1.08
C GLY A 84 17.31 28.92 -0.11
N LEU A 85 17.74 28.41 -1.27
CA LEU A 85 16.92 28.40 -2.48
C LEU A 85 15.90 27.26 -2.52
N VAL A 86 16.30 26.06 -2.07
CA VAL A 86 15.47 24.85 -2.17
C VAL A 86 14.53 24.69 -0.98
N HIS A 87 14.95 25.03 0.23
CA HIS A 87 14.13 24.93 1.45
C HIS A 87 14.17 26.23 2.28
N PRO A 88 13.73 27.38 1.73
CA PRO A 88 13.83 28.68 2.39
C PRO A 88 13.17 28.72 3.77
N GLN A 89 12.00 28.06 3.93
CA GLN A 89 11.29 28.03 5.21
C GLN A 89 12.06 27.27 6.31
N ALA A 90 12.65 26.13 5.96
CA ALA A 90 13.45 25.33 6.89
C ALA A 90 14.74 26.08 7.25
N THR A 91 15.43 26.63 6.26
CA THR A 91 16.64 27.44 6.44
C THR A 91 16.35 28.65 7.34
N SER A 92 15.27 29.39 7.07
CA SER A 92 14.82 30.49 7.92
C SER A 92 14.55 30.04 9.36
N THR A 93 13.87 28.91 9.55
CA THR A 93 13.62 28.36 10.90
C THR A 93 14.93 28.07 11.63
N LEU A 94 15.89 27.43 10.96
CA LEU A 94 17.19 27.13 11.56
C LEU A 94 17.97 28.41 11.91
N ILE A 95 17.90 29.47 11.09
CA ILE A 95 18.51 30.79 11.38
C ILE A 95 17.94 31.41 12.64
N HIS A 96 16.61 31.50 12.74
CA HIS A 96 15.99 32.13 13.90
C HIS A 96 16.27 31.38 15.21
N ASN A 97 16.59 30.08 15.14
CA ASN A 97 16.89 29.28 16.32
C ASN A 97 18.38 29.14 16.62
N PHE A 98 19.25 29.13 15.60
CA PHE A 98 20.64 28.71 15.74
C PHE A 98 21.66 29.64 15.06
N VAL A 99 21.29 30.90 14.74
CA VAL A 99 22.25 31.88 14.19
C VAL A 99 23.52 32.00 15.03
N TYR A 100 23.40 31.98 16.35
CA TYR A 100 24.57 32.00 17.25
C TYR A 100 25.35 30.69 17.26
N GLY A 101 24.71 29.54 17.03
CA GLY A 101 25.40 28.27 16.82
C GLY A 101 26.28 28.32 15.57
N TRP A 102 25.74 28.79 14.45
CA TRP A 102 26.55 28.99 13.24
C TRP A 102 27.64 30.04 13.41
N ALA A 103 27.38 31.14 14.11
CA ALA A 103 28.42 32.13 14.39
C ALA A 103 29.59 31.52 15.19
N ILE A 104 29.29 30.67 16.18
CA ILE A 104 30.32 29.94 16.96
C ILE A 104 31.12 28.99 16.05
N GLU A 105 30.44 28.23 15.18
CA GLU A 105 31.11 27.38 14.19
C GLU A 105 32.06 28.20 13.30
N TRP A 106 31.63 29.37 12.82
CA TRP A 106 32.45 30.23 11.96
C TRP A 106 33.69 30.77 12.68
N VAL A 107 33.58 31.08 13.97
CA VAL A 107 34.74 31.48 14.79
C VAL A 107 35.75 30.33 14.88
N PHE A 108 35.27 29.10 15.11
CA PHE A 108 36.14 27.93 15.10
C PHE A 108 36.74 27.67 13.73
N PHE A 109 35.97 27.82 12.65
CA PHE A 109 36.48 27.70 11.28
C PHE A 109 37.57 28.74 10.95
N ILE A 110 37.44 29.98 11.42
CA ILE A 110 38.51 30.99 11.29
C ILE A 110 39.75 30.55 12.08
N GLY A 111 39.58 30.07 13.30
CA GLY A 111 40.68 29.52 14.12
C GLY A 111 41.38 28.34 13.44
N GLU A 112 40.60 27.48 12.78
CA GLU A 112 41.07 26.36 11.96
C GLU A 112 41.95 26.88 10.80
N ILE A 113 41.45 27.82 9.99
CA ILE A 113 42.19 28.41 8.86
C ILE A 113 43.49 29.06 9.32
N ILE A 114 43.44 29.91 10.36
CA ILE A 114 44.62 30.61 10.88
C ILE A 114 45.67 29.60 11.35
N SER A 115 45.26 28.60 12.12
CA SER A 115 46.17 27.56 12.62
C SER A 115 46.79 26.79 11.45
N LEU A 116 46.02 26.45 10.42
CA LEU A 116 46.51 25.73 9.24
C LEU A 116 47.51 26.55 8.43
N LEU A 117 47.23 27.83 8.18
CA LEU A 117 48.10 28.73 7.43
C LEU A 117 49.41 28.98 8.18
N VAL A 118 49.35 29.21 9.49
CA VAL A 118 50.56 29.36 10.32
C VAL A 118 51.37 28.07 10.29
N TYR A 119 50.73 26.92 10.49
CA TYR A 119 51.41 25.62 10.45
C TYR A 119 52.10 25.38 9.11
N TYR A 120 51.46 25.71 7.98
CA TYR A 120 52.01 25.51 6.65
C TYR A 120 53.12 26.50 6.28
N TYR A 121 52.85 27.81 6.37
CA TYR A 121 53.78 28.85 5.90
C TYR A 121 54.94 29.11 6.86
N LYS A 122 54.75 28.84 8.16
CA LYS A 122 55.80 29.00 9.18
C LYS A 122 56.38 27.66 9.64
N PHE A 123 56.11 26.55 8.92
CA PHE A 123 56.53 25.20 9.32
C PHE A 123 58.00 25.07 9.75
N GLU A 124 58.92 25.70 8.99
CA GLU A 124 60.36 25.67 9.25
C GLU A 124 60.83 26.69 10.30
N LEU A 125 60.01 27.71 10.60
CA LEU A 125 60.31 28.78 11.55
C LEU A 125 59.78 28.47 12.95
N LEU A 126 58.76 27.62 13.07
CA LEU A 126 58.17 27.23 14.34
C LEU A 126 59.09 26.26 15.09
N SER A 127 59.32 26.52 16.38
CA SER A 127 59.93 25.54 17.27
C SER A 127 59.05 24.29 17.40
N PRO A 128 59.60 23.13 17.82
CA PRO A 128 58.80 21.91 17.97
C PRO A 128 57.59 22.07 18.91
N LYS A 129 57.73 22.89 19.97
CA LYS A 129 56.63 23.19 20.90
C LYS A 129 55.52 24.00 20.23
N GLU A 130 55.89 25.03 19.48
CA GLU A 130 54.94 25.88 18.76
C GLU A 130 54.23 25.09 17.67
N ARG A 131 54.97 24.28 16.88
CA ARG A 131 54.38 23.45 15.82
C ARG A 131 53.37 22.43 16.37
N LYS A 132 53.67 21.80 17.52
CA LYS A 132 52.74 20.93 18.24
C LYS A 132 51.51 21.69 18.72
N LEU A 133 51.68 22.90 19.25
CA LEU A 133 50.57 23.72 19.71
C LEU A 133 49.68 24.14 18.54
N THR A 134 50.25 24.61 17.44
CA THR A 134 49.50 25.03 16.26
C THR A 134 48.70 23.88 15.63
N SER A 135 49.30 22.69 15.49
CA SER A 135 48.57 21.51 14.98
C SER A 135 47.48 21.02 15.94
N PHE A 136 47.70 21.12 17.27
CA PHE A 136 46.66 20.84 18.26
C PHE A 136 45.51 21.85 18.19
N LEU A 137 45.81 23.15 18.08
CA LEU A 137 44.81 24.19 17.95
C LEU A 137 43.96 24.00 16.69
N TYR A 138 44.58 23.64 15.56
CA TYR A 138 43.85 23.25 14.36
C TYR A 138 42.84 22.12 14.65
N PHE A 139 43.29 21.01 15.25
CA PHE A 139 42.42 19.89 15.59
C PHE A 139 41.30 20.31 16.55
N LEU A 140 41.63 21.09 17.59
CA LEU A 140 40.68 21.58 18.57
C LEU A 140 39.58 22.42 17.91
N PHE A 141 39.95 23.35 17.03
CA PHE A 141 38.97 24.16 16.31
C PHE A 141 38.13 23.30 15.36
N ALA A 142 38.74 22.39 14.60
CA ALA A 142 38.01 21.53 13.68
C ALA A 142 37.00 20.61 14.40
N ILE A 143 37.38 19.99 15.53
CA ILE A 143 36.45 19.14 16.30
C ILE A 143 35.34 19.97 16.96
N LEU A 144 35.64 21.19 17.43
CA LEU A 144 34.63 22.10 17.97
C LEU A 144 33.64 22.56 16.89
N SER A 145 34.10 22.84 15.66
CA SER A 145 33.22 23.09 14.51
C SER A 145 32.26 21.91 14.29
N LEU A 146 32.78 20.67 14.25
CA LEU A 146 31.95 19.46 14.10
C LEU A 146 30.90 19.33 15.21
N ILE A 147 31.31 19.56 16.47
CA ILE A 147 30.41 19.46 17.62
C ILE A 147 29.24 20.44 17.46
N VAL A 148 29.51 21.71 17.11
CA VAL A 148 28.48 22.74 17.01
C VAL A 148 27.54 22.49 15.82
N ILE A 149 28.08 22.25 14.63
CA ILE A 149 27.24 22.01 13.44
C ILE A 149 26.44 20.71 13.57
N ASN A 150 27.00 19.68 14.21
CA ASN A 150 26.28 18.44 14.46
C ASN A 150 25.08 18.65 15.39
N GLY A 151 25.14 19.59 16.34
CA GLY A 151 23.99 20.01 17.15
C GLY A 151 22.79 20.42 16.30
N ILE A 152 23.02 21.29 15.32
CA ILE A 152 21.99 21.77 14.40
C ILE A 152 21.52 20.65 13.46
N LEU A 153 22.42 19.78 13.01
CA LEU A 153 22.09 18.68 12.09
C LEU A 153 21.30 17.55 12.76
N SER A 154 21.66 17.16 13.98
CA SER A 154 20.97 16.13 14.78
C SER A 154 19.60 16.60 15.25
N PHE A 155 19.47 17.90 15.54
CA PHE A 155 18.19 18.55 15.87
C PHE A 155 17.10 18.29 14.83
N MET A 156 17.44 18.32 13.54
CA MET A 156 16.45 18.11 12.48
C MET A 156 15.83 16.69 12.53
N LEU A 157 16.56 15.70 13.04
CA LEU A 157 16.11 14.32 13.17
C LEU A 157 15.43 14.07 14.52
N THR A 158 16.00 14.59 15.60
CA THR A 158 15.48 14.41 16.97
C THR A 158 15.42 15.76 17.68
N PRO A 159 14.43 16.63 17.45
CA PRO A 159 14.39 17.94 18.12
C PRO A 159 14.10 17.84 19.62
N GLY A 160 13.57 16.72 20.12
CA GLY A 160 13.37 16.47 21.54
C GLY A 160 12.53 17.54 22.22
N LYS A 161 12.98 17.99 23.41
CA LYS A 161 12.28 18.98 24.25
C LYS A 161 12.09 20.34 23.58
N TRP A 162 12.90 20.67 22.57
CA TRP A 162 12.76 21.93 21.85
C TRP A 162 11.37 22.12 21.22
N LEU A 163 10.67 21.02 20.87
CA LEU A 163 9.30 21.11 20.33
C LEU A 163 8.34 21.83 21.29
N GLU A 164 8.59 21.74 22.59
CA GLU A 164 7.83 22.36 23.67
C GLU A 164 8.47 23.68 24.13
N THR A 165 9.78 23.66 24.43
CA THR A 165 10.45 24.78 25.11
C THR A 165 10.90 25.89 24.17
N ARG A 166 11.15 25.57 22.90
CA ARG A 166 11.81 26.46 21.93
C ARG A 166 13.18 26.99 22.39
N ASN A 167 13.78 26.36 23.40
CA ASN A 167 15.04 26.81 23.99
C ASN A 167 16.24 26.40 23.13
N PHE A 168 17.18 27.32 22.93
CA PHE A 168 18.41 27.09 22.14
C PHE A 168 19.16 25.80 22.55
N TRP A 169 19.38 25.58 23.84
CA TRP A 169 20.17 24.46 24.33
C TRP A 169 19.44 23.13 24.24
N ASP A 170 18.12 23.12 24.43
CA ASP A 170 17.31 21.91 24.19
C ASP A 170 17.36 21.48 22.71
N GLY A 171 17.53 22.44 21.80
CA GLY A 171 17.71 22.17 20.38
C GLY A 171 19.12 21.65 20.03
N ILE A 172 20.17 22.30 20.53
CA ILE A 172 21.56 21.90 20.25
C ILE A 172 21.89 20.56 20.95
N LEU A 173 21.55 20.41 22.23
CA LEU A 173 21.81 19.22 23.04
C LEU A 173 20.64 18.23 22.99
N ASN A 174 20.16 18.00 21.77
CA ASN A 174 19.04 17.12 21.52
C ASN A 174 19.40 15.63 21.72
N PRO A 175 18.43 14.70 21.79
CA PRO A 175 18.70 13.30 22.14
C PRO A 175 19.80 12.64 21.32
N SER A 176 19.85 12.86 20.00
CA SER A 176 20.86 12.23 19.15
C SER A 176 22.18 12.99 19.02
N PHE A 177 22.32 14.14 19.69
CA PHE A 177 23.51 14.99 19.64
C PHE A 177 24.80 14.22 19.89
N LEU A 178 24.92 13.61 21.08
CA LEU A 178 26.14 12.93 21.51
C LEU A 178 26.48 11.68 20.67
N PRO A 179 25.56 10.71 20.45
CA PRO A 179 25.87 9.59 19.58
C PRO A 179 26.20 10.00 18.15
N SER A 180 25.51 10.99 17.58
CA SER A 180 25.83 11.50 16.23
C SER A 180 27.21 12.17 16.18
N THR A 181 27.57 12.95 17.21
CA THR A 181 28.90 13.59 17.30
C THR A 181 30.00 12.53 17.35
N LEU A 182 29.87 11.50 18.20
CA LEU A 182 30.85 10.43 18.29
C LEU A 182 30.94 9.65 16.98
N PHE A 183 29.79 9.27 16.41
CA PHE A 183 29.71 8.53 15.15
C PHE A 183 30.41 9.26 14.01
N ARG A 184 30.12 10.56 13.84
CA ARG A 184 30.78 11.40 12.83
C ARG A 184 32.26 11.58 13.10
N SER A 185 32.66 11.72 14.37
CA SER A 185 34.07 11.86 14.75
C SER A 185 34.89 10.62 14.39
N PHE A 186 34.40 9.42 14.72
CA PHE A 186 35.09 8.17 14.36
C PHE A 186 35.11 7.94 12.85
N PHE A 187 34.07 8.34 12.12
CA PHE A 187 34.12 8.30 10.67
C PHE A 187 35.13 9.30 10.09
N ALA A 188 35.21 10.52 10.63
CA ALA A 188 36.23 11.50 10.25
C ALA A 188 37.65 10.95 10.43
N PHE A 189 37.90 10.20 11.50
CA PHE A 189 39.18 9.53 11.72
C PHE A 189 39.44 8.45 10.66
N ILE A 190 38.45 7.65 10.28
CA ILE A 190 38.59 6.68 9.18
C ILE A 190 38.98 7.39 7.88
N VAL A 191 38.28 8.47 7.52
CA VAL A 191 38.55 9.25 6.30
C VAL A 191 39.97 9.81 6.29
N ALA A 192 40.44 10.32 7.43
CA ALA A 192 41.82 10.80 7.56
C ALA A 192 42.86 9.70 7.32
N GLY A 193 42.62 8.49 7.83
CA GLY A 193 43.48 7.34 7.55
C GLY A 193 43.48 6.98 6.05
N VAL A 194 42.32 7.02 5.39
CA VAL A 194 42.16 6.74 3.95
C VAL A 194 42.94 7.75 3.10
N PHE A 195 42.82 9.05 3.38
CA PHE A 195 43.62 10.07 2.69
C PHE A 195 45.11 10.00 3.05
N GLY A 196 45.44 9.50 4.26
CA GLY A 196 46.80 9.12 4.61
C GLY A 196 47.36 8.05 3.67
N TYR A 197 46.58 7.01 3.31
CA TYR A 197 46.99 6.05 2.27
C TYR A 197 47.18 6.71 0.91
N PHE A 198 46.21 7.54 0.49
CA PHE A 198 46.25 8.20 -0.81
C PHE A 198 47.52 9.05 -0.98
N THR A 199 47.89 9.81 0.05
CA THR A 199 49.10 10.64 0.02
C THR A 199 50.41 9.85 0.13
N THR A 200 50.37 8.55 0.48
CA THR A 200 51.56 7.69 0.41
C THR A 200 51.95 7.27 -1.01
N ILE A 201 51.06 7.42 -2.00
CA ILE A 201 51.30 7.01 -3.39
C ILE A 201 52.47 7.81 -4.00
N THR A 202 52.60 9.07 -3.62
CA THR A 202 53.66 9.97 -4.12
C THR A 202 54.98 9.81 -3.37
N LEU A 203 55.04 8.97 -2.32
CA LEU A 203 56.26 8.74 -1.55
C LEU A 203 57.15 7.69 -2.20
N LYS A 204 58.37 8.13 -2.55
CA LYS A 204 59.43 7.27 -3.11
C LYS A 204 60.13 6.43 -2.03
N ASP A 205 60.27 6.96 -0.81
CA ASP A 205 60.92 6.27 0.30
C ASP A 205 60.04 5.12 0.84
N SER A 206 60.53 3.89 0.70
CA SER A 206 59.81 2.68 1.10
C SER A 206 59.63 2.52 2.62
N ILE A 207 60.55 3.05 3.44
CA ILE A 207 60.52 2.98 4.90
C ILE A 207 59.49 3.95 5.43
N ILE A 208 59.53 5.21 4.97
CA ILE A 208 58.58 6.24 5.38
C ILE A 208 57.18 5.90 4.89
N ARG A 209 57.04 5.44 3.64
CA ARG A 209 55.78 4.93 3.11
C ARG A 209 55.20 3.86 4.04
N ARG A 210 55.99 2.87 4.47
CA ARG A 210 55.52 1.83 5.39
C ARG A 210 55.11 2.39 6.75
N LYS A 211 55.85 3.36 7.32
CA LYS A 211 55.50 4.01 8.59
C LYS A 211 54.13 4.70 8.50
N ILE A 212 53.89 5.48 7.44
CA ILE A 212 52.62 6.17 7.23
C ILE A 212 51.48 5.18 6.98
N LEU A 213 51.70 4.13 6.17
CA LEU A 213 50.69 3.09 5.95
C LEU A 213 50.26 2.43 7.27
N ILE A 214 51.19 2.05 8.13
CA ILE A 214 50.86 1.46 9.44
C ILE A 214 50.11 2.45 10.32
N PHE A 215 50.54 3.72 10.32
CA PHE A 215 49.89 4.77 11.10
C PHE A 215 48.44 4.99 10.64
N SER A 216 48.21 5.14 9.33
CA SER A 216 46.88 5.21 8.71
C SER A 216 46.00 4.00 9.02
N SER A 217 46.58 2.79 8.96
CA SER A 217 45.84 1.55 9.24
C SER A 217 45.37 1.49 10.69
N LYS A 218 46.22 1.90 11.64
CA LYS A 218 45.83 2.00 13.06
C LYS A 218 44.70 3.00 13.24
N PHE A 219 44.76 4.13 12.55
CA PHE A 219 43.75 5.18 12.64
C PHE A 219 42.36 4.68 12.18
N ILE A 220 42.31 3.93 11.08
CA ILE A 220 41.07 3.32 10.57
C ILE A 220 40.58 2.20 11.49
N LEU A 221 41.42 1.21 11.75
CA LEU A 221 41.03 -0.01 12.48
C LEU A 221 40.66 0.27 13.94
N PHE A 222 41.31 1.24 14.58
CA PHE A 222 40.93 1.66 15.92
C PHE A 222 39.56 2.36 15.95
N SER A 223 39.21 3.11 14.90
CA SER A 223 37.98 3.90 14.87
C SER A 223 36.74 3.06 14.57
N ILE A 224 36.87 1.92 13.87
CA ILE A 224 35.74 1.08 13.46
C ILE A 224 34.89 0.55 14.63
N PRO A 225 35.45 -0.05 15.71
CA PRO A 225 34.64 -0.52 16.83
C PRO A 225 33.80 0.60 17.46
N PHE A 226 34.39 1.79 17.63
CA PHE A 226 33.68 2.92 18.22
C PHE A 226 32.66 3.53 17.27
N LEU A 227 32.92 3.52 15.95
CA LEU A 227 31.92 3.85 14.94
C LEU A 227 30.70 2.92 15.05
N VAL A 228 30.92 1.61 15.21
CA VAL A 228 29.82 0.64 15.35
C VAL A 228 29.05 0.88 16.64
N LEU A 229 29.74 1.03 17.78
CA LEU A 229 29.10 1.26 19.08
C LEU A 229 28.27 2.57 19.10
N SER A 230 28.85 3.66 18.59
CA SER A 230 28.13 4.94 18.49
C SER A 230 26.98 4.89 17.48
N GLY A 231 27.10 4.09 16.41
CA GLY A 231 26.03 3.87 15.44
C GLY A 231 24.85 3.07 16.02
N LEU A 232 25.12 2.04 16.82
CA LEU A 232 24.09 1.28 17.55
C LEU A 232 23.38 2.17 18.57
N TRP A 233 24.12 2.99 19.31
CA TRP A 233 23.54 3.96 20.22
C TRP A 233 22.68 4.98 19.48
N TYR A 234 23.15 5.48 18.33
CA TYR A 234 22.37 6.39 17.50
C TYR A 234 21.06 5.77 17.00
N TYR A 235 21.11 4.51 16.53
CA TYR A 235 19.92 3.78 16.11
C TYR A 235 18.89 3.65 17.25
N ASP A 236 19.34 3.36 18.47
CA ASP A 236 18.47 3.15 19.61
C ASP A 236 17.65 4.39 20.00
N ILE A 237 18.24 5.59 19.84
CA ILE A 237 17.57 6.87 20.14
C ILE A 237 16.42 7.19 19.18
N LEU A 238 16.40 6.60 17.98
CA LEU A 238 15.34 6.88 17.02
C LEU A 238 13.98 6.40 17.55
N SER A 239 12.94 7.17 17.26
CA SER A 239 11.57 6.77 17.59
C SER A 239 11.19 5.46 16.88
N ASP A 240 10.28 4.68 17.48
CA ASP A 240 9.79 3.45 16.87
C ASP A 240 9.19 3.68 15.49
N GLN A 241 8.51 4.82 15.30
CA GLN A 241 8.00 5.23 14.01
C GLN A 241 9.13 5.47 12.98
N ALA A 242 10.22 6.15 13.36
CA ALA A 242 11.36 6.39 12.48
C ALA A 242 12.07 5.07 12.14
N LYS A 243 12.26 4.19 13.13
CA LYS A 243 12.82 2.84 12.93
C LYS A 243 11.95 2.02 11.97
N TYR A 244 10.65 1.92 12.23
CA TYR A 244 9.71 1.17 11.40
C TYR A 244 9.62 1.73 9.97
N THR A 245 9.55 3.05 9.84
CA THR A 245 9.48 3.70 8.53
C THR A 245 10.73 3.44 7.69
N THR A 246 11.90 3.53 8.31
CA THR A 246 13.20 3.42 7.62
C THR A 246 13.59 1.99 7.32
N PHE A 247 13.39 1.07 8.26
CA PHE A 247 13.93 -0.29 8.17
C PHE A 247 12.89 -1.33 7.77
N VAL A 248 11.59 -1.01 7.82
CA VAL A 248 10.50 -1.94 7.48
C VAL A 248 9.64 -1.44 6.32
N LEU A 249 9.09 -0.22 6.39
CA LEU A 249 8.15 0.27 5.38
C LEU A 249 8.84 0.71 4.08
N ASN A 250 9.94 1.45 4.18
CA ASN A 250 10.62 1.99 3.00
C ASN A 250 11.62 0.99 2.41
N GLN A 251 11.18 0.29 1.37
CA GLN A 251 12.02 -0.70 0.69
C GLN A 251 13.28 -0.11 0.04
N GLN A 252 13.26 1.18 -0.32
CA GLN A 252 14.43 1.83 -0.91
C GLN A 252 15.56 2.02 0.10
N SER A 253 15.27 2.03 1.41
CA SER A 253 16.28 2.22 2.44
C SER A 253 17.25 1.04 2.59
N HIS A 254 16.82 -0.16 2.20
CA HIS A 254 17.66 -1.36 2.27
C HIS A 254 18.95 -1.25 1.45
N ILE A 255 18.92 -0.54 0.31
CA ILE A 255 20.15 -0.37 -0.49
C ILE A 255 21.19 0.45 0.29
N PHE A 256 20.77 1.50 0.99
CA PHE A 256 21.66 2.35 1.77
C PHE A 256 22.19 1.64 3.01
N VAL A 257 21.34 0.87 3.70
CA VAL A 257 21.76 0.00 4.81
C VAL A 257 22.82 -0.99 4.34
N LYS A 258 22.58 -1.68 3.22
CA LYS A 258 23.54 -2.62 2.63
C LYS A 258 24.85 -1.91 2.24
N THR A 259 24.77 -0.72 1.64
CA THR A 259 25.95 0.09 1.29
C THR A 259 26.82 0.36 2.51
N ILE A 260 26.25 0.82 3.63
CA ILE A 260 27.01 1.11 4.86
C ILE A 260 27.74 -0.14 5.35
N PHE A 261 27.06 -1.27 5.53
CA PHE A 261 27.68 -2.49 6.04
C PHE A 261 28.75 -3.06 5.09
N VAL A 262 28.46 -3.12 3.79
CA VAL A 262 29.39 -3.63 2.78
C VAL A 262 30.63 -2.75 2.68
N THR A 263 30.46 -1.43 2.62
CA THR A 263 31.60 -0.51 2.51
C THR A 263 32.42 -0.47 3.81
N THR A 264 31.82 -0.58 5.01
CA THR A 264 32.58 -0.77 6.26
C THR A 264 33.43 -2.03 6.22
N ALA A 265 32.85 -3.16 5.79
CA ALA A 265 33.60 -4.42 5.66
C ALA A 265 34.77 -4.28 4.67
N ILE A 266 34.55 -3.67 3.50
CA ILE A 266 35.59 -3.44 2.51
C ILE A 266 36.69 -2.52 3.06
N ILE A 267 36.34 -1.40 3.69
CA ILE A 267 37.32 -0.49 4.31
C ILE A 267 38.17 -1.23 5.33
N THR A 268 37.55 -2.09 6.15
CA THR A 268 38.25 -2.89 7.17
C THR A 268 39.24 -3.86 6.54
N ILE A 269 38.76 -4.69 5.59
CA ILE A 269 39.57 -5.72 4.92
C ILE A 269 40.73 -5.08 4.18
N LEU A 270 40.46 -4.08 3.34
CA LEU A 270 41.49 -3.41 2.55
C LEU A 270 42.50 -2.69 3.45
N SER A 271 42.08 -2.11 4.57
CA SER A 271 43.02 -1.50 5.53
C SER A 271 43.94 -2.52 6.20
N ILE A 272 43.46 -3.73 6.49
CA ILE A 272 44.33 -4.82 6.98
C ILE A 272 45.34 -5.22 5.90
N LEU A 273 44.91 -5.34 4.64
CA LEU A 273 45.79 -5.68 3.51
C LEU A 273 46.90 -4.64 3.29
N MET A 274 46.67 -3.36 3.59
CA MET A 274 47.68 -2.30 3.45
C MET A 274 48.91 -2.52 4.34
N VAL A 275 48.75 -3.19 5.49
CA VAL A 275 49.83 -3.51 6.45
C VAL A 275 50.63 -4.74 6.03
N LEU A 276 50.05 -5.63 5.22
CA LEU A 276 50.69 -6.86 4.76
C LEU A 276 51.77 -6.59 3.70
N ARG A 277 52.66 -7.57 3.49
CA ARG A 277 53.74 -7.48 2.50
C ARG A 277 53.21 -7.88 1.11
N PHE A 278 52.82 -6.88 0.32
CA PHE A 278 52.36 -7.03 -1.07
C PHE A 278 53.06 -6.05 -2.02
N ASN A 279 52.90 -6.27 -3.33
CA ASN A 279 53.36 -5.39 -4.40
C ASN A 279 52.88 -3.94 -4.20
N GLY A 280 53.75 -2.97 -4.45
CA GLY A 280 53.44 -1.54 -4.35
C GLY A 280 52.30 -1.09 -5.27
N LEU A 281 52.12 -1.71 -6.44
CA LEU A 281 51.01 -1.41 -7.35
C LEU A 281 49.65 -1.73 -6.70
N ILE A 282 49.53 -2.89 -6.05
CA ILE A 282 48.30 -3.30 -5.35
C ILE A 282 47.95 -2.30 -4.25
N LYS A 283 48.95 -1.83 -3.49
CA LYS A 283 48.75 -0.83 -2.44
C LYS A 283 48.30 0.52 -2.99
N ALA A 284 48.84 0.95 -4.13
CA ALA A 284 48.40 2.17 -4.79
C ALA A 284 46.95 2.05 -5.28
N VAL A 285 46.57 0.93 -5.89
CA VAL A 285 45.20 0.65 -6.32
C VAL A 285 44.23 0.67 -5.14
N ILE A 286 44.57 0.00 -4.02
CA ILE A 286 43.75 0.00 -2.80
C ILE A 286 43.59 1.42 -2.26
N ALA A 287 44.66 2.21 -2.18
CA ALA A 287 44.63 3.59 -1.70
C ALA A 287 43.72 4.50 -2.54
N ILE A 288 43.70 4.31 -3.87
CA ILE A 288 42.81 5.06 -4.78
C ILE A 288 41.36 4.63 -4.60
N ILE A 289 41.08 3.33 -4.53
CA ILE A 289 39.71 2.77 -4.44
C ILE A 289 39.05 3.06 -3.09
N LEU A 290 39.82 3.16 -2.00
CA LEU A 290 39.26 3.44 -0.67
C LEU A 290 38.62 4.83 -0.55
N VAL A 291 39.05 5.81 -1.35
CA VAL A 291 38.46 7.16 -1.36
C VAL A 291 36.99 7.14 -1.82
N PRO A 292 36.65 6.66 -3.04
CA PRO A 292 35.26 6.57 -3.47
C PRO A 292 34.44 5.58 -2.62
N ILE A 293 35.04 4.52 -2.06
CA ILE A 293 34.32 3.63 -1.13
C ILE A 293 33.90 4.38 0.14
N SER A 294 34.78 5.21 0.69
CA SER A 294 34.46 6.03 1.87
C SER A 294 33.43 7.11 1.54
N LEU A 295 33.48 7.68 0.34
CA LEU A 295 32.46 8.60 -0.16
C LEU A 295 31.09 7.90 -0.29
N LEU A 296 31.05 6.68 -0.81
CA LEU A 296 29.83 5.86 -0.89
C LEU A 296 29.27 5.53 0.50
N TRP A 297 30.15 5.26 1.47
CA TRP A 297 29.75 5.03 2.86
C TRP A 297 29.00 6.24 3.44
N ILE A 298 29.59 7.44 3.35
CA ILE A 298 28.95 8.65 3.91
C ILE A 298 27.70 9.04 3.12
N SER A 299 27.69 8.82 1.80
CA SER A 299 26.49 8.98 0.98
C SER A 299 25.35 8.09 1.49
N GLY A 300 25.62 6.80 1.70
CA GLY A 300 24.63 5.86 2.21
C GLY A 300 24.08 6.27 3.57
N PHE A 301 24.95 6.74 4.47
CA PHE A 301 24.54 7.25 5.77
C PHE A 301 23.68 8.52 5.69
N GLU A 302 24.05 9.52 4.89
CA GLU A 302 23.26 10.76 4.78
C GLU A 302 21.87 10.51 4.15
N PHE A 303 21.76 9.60 3.17
CA PHE A 303 20.47 9.15 2.64
C PHE A 303 19.64 8.40 3.69
N LEU A 304 20.27 7.56 4.51
CA LEU A 304 19.58 6.84 5.59
C LEU A 304 19.07 7.83 6.66
N ARG A 305 19.89 8.81 7.04
CA ARG A 305 19.53 9.90 7.96
C ARG A 305 18.37 10.73 7.42
N GLU A 306 18.40 11.09 6.14
CA GLU A 306 17.28 11.78 5.50
C GLU A 306 16.00 10.95 5.61
N THR A 307 16.09 9.66 5.30
CA THR A 307 14.92 8.79 5.33
C THR A 307 14.35 8.70 6.75
N ALA A 308 15.22 8.59 7.75
CA ALA A 308 14.82 8.45 9.16
C ALA A 308 13.98 9.63 9.69
N ARG A 309 14.15 10.84 9.14
CA ARG A 309 13.31 11.99 9.51
C ARG A 309 12.03 12.12 8.69
N LYS A 310 11.88 11.39 7.58
CA LYS A 310 10.67 11.51 6.74
C LYS A 310 9.42 11.12 7.56
N PRO A 311 8.29 11.83 7.40
CA PRO A 311 7.96 12.77 6.32
C PRO A 311 8.41 14.22 6.57
N TYR A 312 9.25 14.47 7.57
CA TYR A 312 9.66 15.80 8.00
C TYR A 312 11.00 16.26 7.43
N ILE A 313 11.19 17.58 7.36
CA ILE A 313 12.52 18.21 7.32
C ILE A 313 13.03 18.44 8.75
N ILE A 314 12.15 18.88 9.66
CA ILE A 314 12.39 18.98 11.11
C ILE A 314 11.34 18.11 11.80
N TYR A 315 11.76 16.99 12.39
CA TYR A 315 10.87 15.95 12.90
C TYR A 315 9.80 16.49 13.85
N GLY A 316 8.52 16.25 13.55
CA GLY A 316 7.40 16.71 14.38
C GLY A 316 7.11 18.21 14.33
N TYR A 317 7.87 19.01 13.57
CA TYR A 317 7.66 20.45 13.44
C TYR A 317 7.31 20.90 12.01
N MET A 318 8.02 20.38 11.00
CA MET A 318 7.87 20.82 9.61
C MET A 318 7.97 19.64 8.63
N TYR A 319 6.95 19.48 7.80
CA TYR A 319 6.89 18.45 6.75
C TYR A 319 7.88 18.72 5.61
N SER A 320 8.10 17.73 4.76
CA SER A 320 9.05 17.82 3.64
C SER A 320 8.63 18.77 2.52
N ASN A 321 7.37 19.18 2.49
CA ASN A 321 6.84 20.25 1.63
C ASN A 321 6.82 21.61 2.35
N SER A 322 7.64 21.76 3.41
CA SER A 322 7.80 23.00 4.17
C SER A 322 6.56 23.49 4.93
N ILE A 323 5.49 22.69 5.02
CA ILE A 323 4.30 22.99 5.82
C ILE A 323 4.58 22.72 7.30
N LEU A 324 4.24 23.68 8.18
CA LEU A 324 4.36 23.49 9.63
C LEU A 324 3.26 22.56 10.14
N LYS A 325 3.60 21.66 11.08
CA LYS A 325 2.65 20.69 11.64
C LYS A 325 1.44 21.37 12.31
N ASN A 326 1.64 22.53 12.93
CA ASN A 326 0.56 23.28 13.59
C ASN A 326 -0.40 23.98 12.60
N GLN A 327 -0.07 24.06 11.31
CA GLN A 327 -0.95 24.63 10.27
C GLN A 327 -1.89 23.59 9.66
N GLU A 328 -1.73 22.31 9.98
CA GLU A 328 -2.49 21.21 9.39
C GLU A 328 -4.01 21.41 9.51
N GLY A 329 -4.50 21.74 10.71
CA GLY A 329 -5.93 21.97 10.95
C GLY A 329 -6.49 23.19 10.21
N GLU A 330 -5.72 24.29 10.15
CA GLU A 330 -6.15 25.49 9.41
C GLU A 330 -6.22 25.22 7.90
N ILE A 331 -5.22 24.54 7.35
CA ILE A 331 -5.16 24.21 5.92
C ILE A 331 -6.29 23.23 5.55
N GLN A 332 -6.59 22.24 6.38
CA GLN A 332 -7.70 21.33 6.15
C GLN A 332 -9.05 22.04 6.15
N GLY A 333 -9.23 23.05 7.00
CA GLY A 333 -10.48 23.83 7.08
C GLY A 333 -10.65 24.88 5.97
N LYS A 334 -9.58 25.61 5.62
CA LYS A 334 -9.65 26.76 4.69
C LYS A 334 -9.15 26.46 3.27
N GLY A 335 -8.33 25.44 3.10
CA GLY A 335 -7.59 25.13 1.89
C GLY A 335 -6.20 25.77 1.85
N ILE A 336 -5.24 25.06 1.26
CA ILE A 336 -3.83 25.47 1.23
C ILE A 336 -3.60 26.75 0.42
N LEU A 337 -4.42 26.99 -0.60
CA LEU A 337 -4.31 28.18 -1.45
C LEU A 337 -4.66 29.46 -0.69
N LYS A 338 -5.62 29.39 0.24
CA LYS A 338 -6.01 30.56 1.06
C LYS A 338 -5.01 30.84 2.18
N VAL A 339 -4.35 29.80 2.69
CA VAL A 339 -3.36 29.92 3.76
C VAL A 339 -1.97 30.31 3.23
N SER A 340 -1.68 29.99 1.96
CA SER A 340 -0.38 30.28 1.36
C SER A 340 -0.25 31.74 0.93
N LYS A 341 0.88 32.37 1.31
CA LYS A 341 1.21 33.75 0.94
C LYS A 341 1.67 33.88 -0.51
N TRP A 342 2.25 32.81 -1.06
CA TRP A 342 2.78 32.77 -2.42
C TRP A 342 1.96 31.80 -3.26
N VAL A 343 0.96 32.35 -3.93
CA VAL A 343 0.09 31.64 -4.88
C VAL A 343 0.03 32.45 -6.17
N ASP A 344 0.31 31.81 -7.29
CA ASP A 344 0.07 32.41 -8.59
C ASP A 344 -1.42 32.26 -8.92
N GLY A 345 -2.17 33.36 -8.81
CA GLY A 345 -3.60 33.39 -9.12
C GLY A 345 -3.91 33.05 -10.58
N LYS A 346 -2.94 33.17 -11.51
CA LYS A 346 -3.11 32.76 -12.92
C LYS A 346 -2.88 31.26 -13.13
N ASN A 347 -2.16 30.60 -12.23
CA ASN A 347 -1.84 29.18 -12.32
C ASN A 347 -2.00 28.49 -10.95
N VAL A 348 -3.24 28.43 -10.51
CA VAL A 348 -3.63 27.88 -9.21
C VAL A 348 -3.23 26.40 -9.11
N GLN A 349 -3.40 25.64 -10.18
CA GLN A 349 -3.03 24.22 -10.24
C GLN A 349 -1.52 24.00 -10.05
N ARG A 350 -0.67 24.81 -10.71
CA ARG A 350 0.77 24.74 -10.49
C ARG A 350 1.14 25.17 -9.07
N SER A 351 0.42 26.14 -8.49
CA SER A 351 0.64 26.54 -7.10
C SER A 351 0.33 25.42 -6.11
N LEU A 352 -0.68 24.58 -6.37
CA LEU A 352 -0.95 23.36 -5.58
C LEU A 352 0.19 22.35 -5.68
N TRP A 353 0.67 22.06 -6.89
CA TRP A 353 1.82 21.17 -7.12
C TRP A 353 3.05 21.68 -6.38
N ASN A 354 3.35 22.97 -6.50
CA ASN A 354 4.50 23.58 -5.85
C ASN A 354 4.38 23.47 -4.32
N SER A 355 3.19 23.72 -3.77
CA SER A 355 2.97 23.71 -2.32
C SER A 355 2.99 22.33 -1.66
N GLN A 356 2.68 21.28 -2.42
CA GLN A 356 2.47 19.93 -1.86
C GLN A 356 3.54 18.93 -2.30
N CYS A 357 4.07 19.08 -3.51
CA CYS A 357 4.77 18.01 -4.22
C CYS A 357 6.18 18.38 -4.70
N SER A 358 6.40 19.61 -5.20
CA SER A 358 7.65 19.96 -5.92
C SER A 358 8.92 19.86 -5.08
N ASP A 359 8.81 20.06 -3.76
CA ASP A 359 9.95 19.92 -2.83
C ASP A 359 10.54 18.50 -2.83
N CYS A 360 9.73 17.49 -3.18
CA CYS A 360 10.11 16.07 -3.14
C CYS A 360 10.07 15.39 -4.51
N HIS A 361 9.25 15.88 -5.45
CA HIS A 361 8.95 15.23 -6.72
C HIS A 361 9.17 16.14 -7.91
N THR A 362 9.62 15.54 -9.01
CA THR A 362 9.50 16.12 -10.35
C THR A 362 8.37 15.41 -11.10
N ILE A 363 7.82 16.06 -12.12
CA ILE A 363 6.79 15.43 -12.96
C ILE A 363 7.47 14.40 -13.88
N LYS A 364 8.39 14.87 -14.75
CA LYS A 364 9.13 14.06 -15.75
C LYS A 364 10.66 14.12 -15.60
N GLY A 365 11.15 14.73 -14.52
CA GLY A 365 12.58 14.94 -14.28
C GLY A 365 13.31 13.73 -13.67
N ILE A 366 14.40 13.99 -12.97
CA ILE A 366 15.29 12.98 -12.38
C ILE A 366 14.93 12.71 -10.91
N ASN A 367 14.58 13.75 -10.14
CA ASN A 367 14.24 13.56 -8.73
C ASN A 367 12.84 12.96 -8.58
N ARG A 368 12.79 11.64 -8.29
CA ARG A 368 11.56 10.90 -7.99
C ARG A 368 10.40 11.22 -8.95
N PRO A 369 10.59 11.04 -10.27
CA PRO A 369 9.58 11.39 -11.26
C PRO A 369 8.30 10.60 -11.05
N ILE A 370 7.16 11.30 -11.10
CA ILE A 370 5.85 10.67 -10.94
C ILE A 370 5.26 10.17 -12.26
N ALA A 371 5.71 10.67 -13.41
CA ALA A 371 5.17 10.29 -14.72
C ALA A 371 5.23 8.78 -14.97
N GLY A 372 6.40 8.15 -14.82
CA GLY A 372 6.54 6.70 -15.00
C GLY A 372 5.88 5.85 -13.91
N LEU A 373 5.49 6.44 -12.77
CA LEU A 373 4.74 5.74 -11.71
C LEU A 373 3.23 5.77 -11.98
N LEU A 374 2.75 6.84 -12.60
CA LEU A 374 1.33 7.07 -12.86
C LEU A 374 0.93 6.78 -14.32
N GLU A 375 1.86 6.33 -15.16
CA GLU A 375 1.61 6.02 -16.55
C GLU A 375 0.44 5.02 -16.73
N GLY A 376 -0.58 5.46 -17.47
CA GLY A 376 -1.81 4.73 -17.72
C GLY A 376 -2.63 4.48 -16.44
N THR A 377 -2.47 5.32 -15.42
CA THR A 377 -3.31 5.33 -14.21
C THR A 377 -4.47 6.30 -14.44
N PRO A 378 -5.74 5.87 -14.31
CA PRO A 378 -6.87 6.76 -14.53
C PRO A 378 -6.91 7.91 -13.51
N LYS A 379 -7.66 8.97 -13.81
CA LYS A 379 -7.87 10.10 -12.89
C LYS A 379 -8.28 9.64 -11.49
N LEU A 380 -9.21 8.70 -11.39
CA LEU A 380 -9.63 8.15 -10.10
C LEU A 380 -8.50 7.41 -9.37
N GLY A 381 -7.60 6.74 -10.09
CA GLY A 381 -6.39 6.16 -9.51
C GLY A 381 -5.43 7.22 -8.95
N ILE A 382 -5.22 8.32 -9.67
CA ILE A 382 -4.43 9.47 -9.17
C ILE A 382 -5.08 10.06 -7.93
N GLU A 383 -6.41 10.23 -7.94
CA GLU A 383 -7.19 10.69 -6.79
C GLU A 383 -7.03 9.77 -5.57
N ALA A 384 -7.07 8.46 -5.80
CA ALA A 384 -6.86 7.47 -4.75
C ALA A 384 -5.45 7.56 -4.16
N TYR A 385 -4.41 7.71 -4.99
CA TYR A 385 -3.04 7.94 -4.51
C TYR A 385 -2.91 9.20 -3.67
N LEU A 386 -3.49 10.33 -4.11
CA LEU A 386 -3.49 11.58 -3.35
C LEU A 386 -4.28 11.46 -2.04
N THR A 387 -5.35 10.67 -2.03
CA THR A 387 -6.18 10.44 -0.84
C THR A 387 -5.43 9.58 0.20
N GLY A 388 -4.76 8.51 -0.23
CA GLY A 388 -4.07 7.58 0.67
C GLY A 388 -2.61 7.89 0.96
N GLN A 389 -2.01 8.91 0.33
CA GLN A 389 -0.62 9.26 0.58
C GLN A 389 -0.42 9.65 2.06
N GLY A 390 0.64 9.14 2.69
CA GLY A 390 0.94 9.42 4.08
C GLY A 390 0.01 8.75 5.11
N GLU A 391 -1.01 7.98 4.69
CA GLU A 391 -1.88 7.25 5.62
C GLU A 391 -1.25 5.94 6.08
N ILE A 392 -0.97 5.01 5.14
CA ILE A 392 -0.30 3.74 5.45
C ILE A 392 1.23 3.92 5.42
N TYR A 393 1.73 4.58 4.38
CA TYR A 393 3.16 4.79 4.17
C TYR A 393 3.56 6.18 4.66
N LYS A 394 3.91 6.26 5.95
CA LYS A 394 4.15 7.51 6.67
C LYS A 394 5.42 8.29 6.25
N TYR A 395 6.24 7.77 5.33
CA TYR A 395 7.42 8.49 4.82
C TYR A 395 7.09 9.62 3.82
N MET A 396 5.83 9.76 3.39
CA MET A 396 5.35 10.87 2.58
C MET A 396 4.37 11.72 3.41
N PRO A 397 4.41 13.06 3.33
CA PRO A 397 3.38 13.90 3.94
C PRO A 397 2.00 13.56 3.38
N ARG A 398 0.97 13.67 4.22
CA ARG A 398 -0.43 13.61 3.77
C ARG A 398 -0.73 14.78 2.85
N PHE A 399 -1.71 14.62 1.96
CA PHE A 399 -2.26 15.76 1.23
C PHE A 399 -2.98 16.69 2.22
N LEU A 400 -2.55 17.95 2.29
CA LEU A 400 -3.11 18.94 3.20
C LEU A 400 -3.92 19.99 2.41
N GLY A 401 -5.20 19.76 2.19
CA GLY A 401 -6.07 20.70 1.47
C GLY A 401 -7.51 20.23 1.42
N THR A 402 -8.36 21.02 0.78
CA THR A 402 -9.77 20.66 0.57
C THR A 402 -9.93 19.58 -0.51
N LYS A 403 -11.10 18.93 -0.55
CA LYS A 403 -11.42 17.98 -1.63
C LYS A 403 -11.36 18.63 -3.02
N THR A 404 -11.79 19.89 -3.13
CA THR A 404 -11.71 20.67 -4.37
C THR A 404 -10.26 20.86 -4.81
N GLU A 405 -9.37 21.24 -3.90
CA GLU A 405 -7.94 21.39 -4.20
C GLU A 405 -7.30 20.05 -4.58
N LEU A 406 -7.70 18.94 -3.95
CA LEU A 406 -7.24 17.60 -4.31
C LEU A 406 -7.62 17.26 -5.76
N ILE A 407 -8.86 17.53 -6.15
CA ILE A 407 -9.36 17.33 -7.52
C ILE A 407 -8.60 18.21 -8.53
N GLN A 408 -8.35 19.48 -8.18
CA GLN A 408 -7.57 20.38 -9.03
C GLN A 408 -6.12 19.90 -9.22
N LEU A 409 -5.49 19.39 -8.15
CA LEU A 409 -4.15 18.81 -8.24
C LEU A 409 -4.14 17.51 -9.04
N ARG A 410 -5.15 16.65 -8.88
CA ARG A 410 -5.34 15.43 -9.68
C ARG A 410 -5.40 15.78 -11.17
N ASP A 411 -6.26 16.71 -11.56
CA ASP A 411 -6.43 17.11 -12.96
C ASP A 411 -5.16 17.74 -13.53
N PHE A 412 -4.43 18.51 -12.71
CA PHE A 412 -3.12 19.03 -13.10
C PHE A 412 -2.13 17.91 -13.39
N ILE A 413 -1.96 16.96 -12.45
CA ILE A 413 -1.03 15.84 -12.61
C ILE A 413 -1.39 15.01 -13.84
N ASP A 414 -2.68 14.71 -14.01
CA ASP A 414 -3.19 13.96 -15.15
C ASP A 414 -2.86 14.64 -16.49
N ASN A 415 -3.19 15.94 -16.63
CA ASN A 415 -2.89 16.72 -17.83
C ASN A 415 -1.38 16.82 -18.16
N GLN A 416 -0.49 16.64 -17.17
CA GLN A 416 0.95 16.69 -17.39
C GLN A 416 1.52 15.34 -17.83
N ILE A 417 0.85 14.24 -17.49
CA ILE A 417 1.33 12.87 -17.69
C ILE A 417 0.64 12.22 -18.87
N HIS A 418 -0.68 12.30 -18.93
CA HIS A 418 -1.49 11.68 -19.97
C HIS A 418 -1.82 12.68 -21.09
N PRO A 419 -1.88 12.22 -22.35
CA PRO A 419 -2.54 12.98 -23.40
C PRO A 419 -3.99 13.26 -22.99
N GLN A 420 -4.59 14.36 -23.48
CA GLN A 420 -6.01 14.62 -23.25
C GLN A 420 -6.87 13.58 -23.97
N GLU A 421 -7.10 12.43 -23.34
CA GLU A 421 -8.21 11.55 -23.66
C GLU A 421 -9.29 11.76 -22.60
N VAL A 422 -10.44 12.28 -23.03
CA VAL A 422 -11.60 12.37 -22.17
C VAL A 422 -12.22 10.97 -22.10
N GLU A 423 -11.77 10.18 -21.13
CA GLU A 423 -12.46 8.94 -20.76
C GLU A 423 -13.84 9.36 -20.17
N LYS A 424 -14.87 9.37 -21.01
CA LYS A 424 -16.26 9.55 -20.53
C LYS A 424 -16.74 8.22 -19.99
N GLU A 425 -17.19 8.20 -18.74
CA GLU A 425 -18.02 7.11 -18.24
C GLU A 425 -19.32 7.09 -19.03
N THR A 426 -19.41 6.18 -20.01
CA THR A 426 -20.65 5.87 -20.72
C THR A 426 -21.34 4.70 -20.04
N GLU A 427 -22.67 4.74 -19.96
CA GLU A 427 -23.46 3.59 -19.50
C GLU A 427 -23.08 2.35 -20.32
N ALA A 428 -22.83 1.23 -19.64
CA ALA A 428 -22.49 -0.01 -20.30
C ALA A 428 -23.68 -0.48 -21.16
N SER A 429 -23.45 -0.67 -22.46
CA SER A 429 -24.47 -1.25 -23.34
C SER A 429 -24.78 -2.67 -22.88
N LEU A 430 -26.06 -3.00 -22.67
CA LEU A 430 -26.49 -4.34 -22.27
C LEU A 430 -26.70 -5.23 -23.50
N ASP A 431 -26.23 -6.46 -23.43
CA ASP A 431 -26.46 -7.44 -24.50
C ASP A 431 -27.88 -8.00 -24.37
N SER A 432 -28.50 -8.40 -25.49
CA SER A 432 -29.83 -9.01 -25.44
C SER A 432 -29.79 -10.39 -24.80
N ALA A 433 -30.70 -10.62 -23.86
CA ALA A 433 -30.93 -11.94 -23.28
C ALA A 433 -31.95 -12.75 -24.11
N PRO A 434 -31.83 -14.10 -24.14
CA PRO A 434 -32.87 -14.97 -24.67
C PRO A 434 -34.21 -14.73 -23.95
N ALA A 435 -35.29 -14.64 -24.74
CA ALA A 435 -36.64 -14.45 -24.23
C ALA A 435 -37.09 -15.69 -23.44
N ILE A 436 -37.70 -15.45 -22.27
CA ILE A 436 -38.12 -16.53 -21.38
C ILE A 436 -39.65 -16.60 -21.31
N GLN A 437 -40.15 -17.81 -21.55
CA GLN A 437 -41.52 -18.18 -21.23
C GLN A 437 -41.55 -18.79 -19.83
N VAL A 438 -42.39 -18.24 -18.97
CA VAL A 438 -42.63 -18.76 -17.62
C VAL A 438 -43.97 -19.49 -17.66
N PRO A 439 -43.98 -20.84 -17.57
CA PRO A 439 -45.24 -21.58 -17.56
C PRO A 439 -46.00 -21.30 -16.26
N SER A 440 -47.32 -21.15 -16.32
CA SER A 440 -48.14 -21.14 -15.12
C SER A 440 -48.25 -22.55 -14.56
N THR A 441 -48.10 -22.68 -13.24
CA THR A 441 -48.32 -23.97 -12.57
C THR A 441 -49.81 -24.18 -12.34
N SER A 442 -50.33 -25.36 -12.69
CA SER A 442 -51.73 -25.70 -12.44
C SER A 442 -52.04 -25.68 -10.95
N THR A 443 -53.22 -25.18 -10.56
CA THR A 443 -53.71 -25.27 -9.18
C THR A 443 -53.92 -26.72 -8.74
N SER A 444 -54.04 -27.67 -9.67
CA SER A 444 -54.10 -29.11 -9.41
C SER A 444 -52.75 -29.83 -9.33
N ALA A 445 -51.63 -29.13 -9.56
CA ALA A 445 -50.30 -29.74 -9.46
C ALA A 445 -50.09 -30.30 -8.05
N GLN A 446 -49.51 -31.49 -7.92
CA GLN A 446 -49.31 -32.13 -6.60
C GLN A 446 -48.01 -31.68 -5.91
N TYR A 447 -47.04 -31.18 -6.67
CA TYR A 447 -45.71 -30.81 -6.18
C TYR A 447 -45.34 -29.40 -6.62
N VAL A 448 -44.52 -28.74 -5.79
CA VAL A 448 -43.80 -27.51 -6.13
C VAL A 448 -42.31 -27.71 -5.87
N LEU A 449 -41.48 -27.13 -6.72
CA LEU A 449 -40.03 -27.26 -6.66
C LEU A 449 -39.42 -25.87 -6.55
N PHE A 450 -38.77 -25.58 -5.43
CA PHE A 450 -38.00 -24.36 -5.29
C PHE A 450 -36.52 -24.62 -5.50
N SER A 451 -35.82 -23.66 -6.08
CA SER A 451 -34.38 -23.69 -6.27
C SER A 451 -33.77 -22.29 -6.19
N TRP A 452 -32.57 -22.19 -5.64
CA TRP A 452 -31.88 -20.91 -5.44
C TRP A 452 -30.36 -21.12 -5.53
N ALA A 453 -29.64 -20.11 -5.99
CA ALA A 453 -28.20 -20.04 -5.84
C ALA A 453 -27.84 -19.62 -4.40
N THR A 454 -26.72 -20.08 -3.86
CA THR A 454 -26.29 -19.72 -2.49
C THR A 454 -25.76 -18.29 -2.36
N LEU A 455 -25.52 -17.62 -3.49
CA LEU A 455 -25.08 -16.23 -3.60
C LEU A 455 -25.95 -15.49 -4.63
N GLY A 456 -26.24 -14.22 -4.38
CA GLY A 456 -26.90 -13.36 -5.38
C GLY A 456 -26.06 -12.97 -6.58
N MET A 457 -24.74 -13.08 -6.43
CA MET A 457 -23.75 -12.84 -7.47
C MET A 457 -22.42 -13.48 -7.08
N HIS A 458 -21.91 -14.37 -7.93
CA HIS A 458 -20.55 -14.87 -7.82
C HIS A 458 -19.59 -13.98 -8.60
N CYS A 459 -18.66 -13.31 -7.93
CA CYS A 459 -17.72 -12.38 -8.58
C CYS A 459 -16.37 -13.07 -8.79
N MET A 460 -15.90 -13.18 -10.04
CA MET A 460 -14.63 -13.79 -10.39
C MET A 460 -13.76 -12.84 -11.23
N THR A 461 -12.50 -13.21 -11.41
CA THR A 461 -11.59 -12.55 -12.35
C THR A 461 -11.38 -13.46 -13.55
N ASP A 462 -11.44 -12.92 -14.76
CA ASP A 462 -11.15 -13.60 -16.04
C ASP A 462 -9.68 -13.44 -16.48
N ALA A 463 -8.79 -13.11 -15.55
CA ALA A 463 -7.35 -12.92 -15.76
C ALA A 463 -6.50 -14.03 -15.13
N ASP A 464 -7.00 -15.28 -15.14
CA ASP A 464 -6.43 -16.43 -14.42
C ASP A 464 -4.96 -16.74 -14.78
N LYS A 465 -4.47 -16.28 -15.94
CA LYS A 465 -3.05 -16.36 -16.31
C LYS A 465 -2.12 -15.51 -15.44
N PHE A 466 -2.67 -14.60 -14.64
CA PHE A 466 -1.94 -13.78 -13.68
C PHE A 466 -2.27 -14.14 -12.23
N PHE A 467 -3.55 -14.05 -11.88
CA PHE A 467 -4.05 -14.42 -10.57
C PHE A 467 -5.55 -14.72 -10.61
N SER A 468 -6.04 -15.38 -9.56
CA SER A 468 -7.46 -15.68 -9.39
C SER A 468 -7.92 -15.25 -8.00
N ILE A 469 -9.02 -14.49 -7.92
CA ILE A 469 -9.68 -14.17 -6.64
C ILE A 469 -10.67 -15.27 -6.27
N LEU A 470 -11.52 -15.66 -7.22
CA LEU A 470 -12.46 -16.78 -7.10
C LEU A 470 -12.51 -17.51 -8.45
N PRO A 471 -12.70 -18.84 -8.44
CA PRO A 471 -12.83 -19.64 -9.66
C PRO A 471 -14.21 -19.40 -10.30
N PRO A 472 -14.44 -19.82 -11.56
CA PRO A 472 -15.79 -19.96 -12.08
C PRO A 472 -16.54 -21.00 -11.24
N ALA A 473 -17.59 -20.58 -10.53
CA ALA A 473 -18.33 -21.44 -9.62
C ALA A 473 -19.74 -20.88 -9.36
N ASN A 474 -20.69 -21.77 -9.12
CA ASN A 474 -22.00 -21.49 -8.55
C ASN A 474 -22.46 -22.73 -7.77
N THR A 475 -23.11 -22.55 -6.63
CA THR A 475 -23.74 -23.64 -5.88
C THR A 475 -25.25 -23.40 -5.88
N ILE A 476 -26.01 -24.42 -6.28
CA ILE A 476 -27.46 -24.35 -6.40
C ILE A 476 -28.08 -25.39 -5.48
N HIS A 477 -29.08 -24.95 -4.73
CA HIS A 477 -29.90 -25.82 -3.89
C HIS A 477 -31.30 -25.95 -4.50
N ALA A 478 -31.98 -27.04 -4.17
CA ALA A 478 -33.37 -27.26 -4.52
C ALA A 478 -34.11 -28.01 -3.41
N ILE A 479 -35.40 -27.76 -3.27
CA ILE A 479 -36.30 -28.44 -2.35
C ILE A 479 -37.61 -28.76 -3.06
N LEU A 480 -38.05 -30.00 -2.98
CA LEU A 480 -39.33 -30.45 -3.52
C LEU A 480 -40.33 -30.54 -2.38
N ILE A 481 -41.50 -29.93 -2.57
CA ILE A 481 -42.58 -29.94 -1.59
C ILE A 481 -43.81 -30.56 -2.24
N LYS A 482 -44.36 -31.60 -1.62
CA LYS A 482 -45.68 -32.14 -1.93
C LYS A 482 -46.72 -31.26 -1.26
N ARG A 483 -47.63 -30.73 -2.07
CA ARG A 483 -48.68 -29.82 -1.60
C ARG A 483 -49.69 -30.59 -0.75
N GLY A 484 -50.17 -29.97 0.33
CA GLY A 484 -51.09 -30.64 1.26
C GLY A 484 -51.50 -29.79 2.47
N GLU A 485 -52.09 -30.44 3.47
CA GLU A 485 -52.48 -29.90 4.78
C GLU A 485 -52.01 -30.87 5.90
N PRO A 486 -50.77 -30.72 6.43
CA PRO A 486 -49.73 -29.77 6.02
C PRO A 486 -48.99 -30.22 4.74
N PRO A 487 -48.28 -29.30 4.05
CA PRO A 487 -47.35 -29.66 2.99
C PRO A 487 -46.17 -30.48 3.54
N GLU A 488 -45.60 -31.35 2.71
CA GLU A 488 -44.50 -32.26 3.10
C GLU A 488 -43.27 -32.04 2.20
N ILE A 489 -42.08 -31.96 2.79
CA ILE A 489 -40.82 -31.98 2.01
C ILE A 489 -40.57 -33.40 1.52
N VAL A 490 -40.25 -33.54 0.23
CA VAL A 490 -40.02 -34.84 -0.41
C VAL A 490 -38.58 -34.92 -0.91
N SER A 491 -37.77 -35.75 -0.24
CA SER A 491 -36.38 -36.03 -0.62
C SER A 491 -36.17 -37.49 -1.04
N ASP A 492 -36.94 -38.43 -0.48
CA ASP A 492 -36.80 -39.86 -0.78
C ASP A 492 -37.51 -40.29 -2.07
N GLY A 493 -36.90 -41.24 -2.79
CA GLY A 493 -37.47 -41.80 -4.03
C GLY A 493 -37.52 -40.83 -5.22
N VAL A 494 -36.93 -39.63 -5.08
CA VAL A 494 -36.88 -38.58 -6.10
C VAL A 494 -35.46 -38.39 -6.61
N GLU A 495 -35.33 -38.09 -7.89
CA GLU A 495 -34.10 -37.61 -8.51
C GLU A 495 -34.31 -36.18 -9.00
N VAL A 496 -33.39 -35.28 -8.65
CA VAL A 496 -33.41 -33.90 -9.11
C VAL A 496 -32.24 -33.67 -10.04
N SER A 497 -32.52 -33.34 -11.30
CA SER A 497 -31.52 -33.03 -12.32
C SER A 497 -31.44 -31.54 -12.60
N TYR A 498 -30.28 -31.07 -13.01
CA TYR A 498 -30.03 -29.69 -13.39
C TYR A 498 -29.38 -29.59 -14.78
N GLU A 499 -29.65 -28.50 -15.51
CA GLU A 499 -29.07 -28.24 -16.84
C GLU A 499 -29.00 -26.72 -17.11
N ILE A 500 -27.81 -26.22 -17.44
CA ILE A 500 -27.59 -24.80 -17.78
C ILE A 500 -28.31 -24.39 -19.08
N GLU A 501 -28.67 -23.11 -19.19
CA GLU A 501 -29.22 -22.48 -20.39
C GLU A 501 -28.32 -22.70 -21.61
N ALA A 502 -28.95 -22.92 -22.77
CA ALA A 502 -28.23 -23.11 -24.02
C ALA A 502 -27.32 -21.92 -24.33
N GLY A 503 -26.12 -22.22 -24.80
CA GLY A 503 -25.04 -21.26 -25.05
C GLY A 503 -24.07 -21.07 -23.88
N PHE A 504 -24.25 -21.75 -22.75
CA PHE A 504 -23.35 -21.68 -21.59
C PHE A 504 -22.65 -23.01 -21.25
N GLU A 505 -22.86 -24.06 -22.04
CA GLU A 505 -22.45 -25.43 -21.74
C GLU A 505 -20.93 -25.67 -21.80
N ASP A 506 -20.17 -24.78 -22.46
CA ASP A 506 -18.71 -24.91 -22.65
C ASP A 506 -17.94 -23.65 -22.20
N PRO A 507 -17.92 -23.34 -20.90
CA PRO A 507 -17.22 -22.19 -20.34
C PRO A 507 -15.70 -22.26 -20.57
N SER A 508 -15.13 -23.45 -20.76
CA SER A 508 -13.69 -23.64 -20.98
C SER A 508 -13.18 -23.02 -22.28
N ASN A 509 -14.06 -22.85 -23.28
CA ASN A 509 -13.70 -22.16 -24.52
C ASN A 509 -13.69 -20.64 -24.39
N ARG A 510 -14.15 -20.10 -23.26
CA ARG A 510 -14.27 -18.66 -23.00
C ARG A 510 -13.37 -18.16 -21.88
N LEU A 511 -13.00 -19.04 -20.95
CA LEU A 511 -12.16 -18.71 -19.80
C LEU A 511 -10.87 -19.50 -19.80
N GLU A 512 -9.77 -18.84 -19.43
CA GLU A 512 -8.45 -19.47 -19.35
C GLU A 512 -8.25 -20.30 -18.06
N PHE A 513 -9.20 -20.27 -17.12
CA PHE A 513 -9.13 -20.93 -15.81
C PHE A 513 -8.55 -22.35 -15.84
N TRP A 514 -9.08 -23.22 -16.70
CA TRP A 514 -8.64 -24.63 -16.80
C TRP A 514 -7.21 -24.79 -17.29
N ASN A 515 -6.63 -23.81 -17.98
CA ASN A 515 -5.22 -23.85 -18.39
C ASN A 515 -4.29 -23.67 -17.18
N TYR A 516 -4.79 -23.04 -16.10
CA TYR A 516 -3.98 -22.62 -14.95
C TYR A 516 -4.44 -23.23 -13.62
N VAL A 517 -5.54 -23.98 -13.59
CA VAL A 517 -6.14 -24.58 -12.37
C VAL A 517 -5.13 -25.39 -11.55
N LYS A 518 -4.20 -26.08 -12.20
CA LYS A 518 -3.13 -26.82 -11.51
C LYS A 518 -2.19 -25.90 -10.72
N SER A 519 -1.85 -24.73 -11.26
CA SER A 519 -1.05 -23.73 -10.56
C SER A 519 -1.86 -23.00 -9.49
N LEU A 520 -3.12 -22.68 -9.78
CA LEU A 520 -3.98 -21.89 -8.91
C LEU A 520 -4.49 -22.68 -7.70
N TYR A 521 -4.92 -23.93 -7.90
CA TYR A 521 -5.62 -24.75 -6.90
C TYR A 521 -4.92 -26.09 -6.61
N GLY A 522 -3.84 -26.45 -7.32
CA GLY A 522 -3.15 -27.73 -7.13
C GLY A 522 -3.93 -28.94 -7.65
N LEU A 523 -4.97 -28.73 -8.46
CA LEU A 523 -5.87 -29.76 -8.96
C LEU A 523 -5.67 -30.00 -10.45
N ASP A 524 -5.79 -31.26 -10.88
CA ASP A 524 -5.89 -31.62 -12.29
C ASP A 524 -7.36 -31.79 -12.67
N LEU A 525 -7.93 -30.72 -13.24
CA LEU A 525 -9.37 -30.61 -13.48
C LEU A 525 -9.67 -30.70 -14.97
N LYS A 526 -10.58 -31.61 -15.35
CA LYS A 526 -11.06 -31.70 -16.73
C LYS A 526 -11.76 -30.40 -17.14
N ARG A 527 -11.68 -30.05 -18.42
CA ARG A 527 -12.40 -28.89 -18.98
C ARG A 527 -13.90 -29.00 -18.70
N ASN A 528 -14.53 -27.89 -18.32
CA ASN A 528 -15.95 -27.77 -17.97
C ASN A 528 -16.38 -28.51 -16.68
N PHE A 529 -15.43 -28.99 -15.89
CA PHE A 529 -15.69 -29.46 -14.52
C PHE A 529 -15.42 -28.33 -13.53
N GLY A 530 -16.26 -28.24 -12.51
CA GLY A 530 -16.09 -27.36 -11.36
C GLY A 530 -15.20 -27.98 -10.29
N LEU A 531 -14.82 -27.19 -9.28
CA LEU A 531 -13.91 -27.65 -8.22
C LEU A 531 -14.44 -28.84 -7.41
N ALA A 532 -15.77 -29.01 -7.32
CA ALA A 532 -16.41 -30.15 -6.67
C ALA A 532 -16.59 -31.38 -7.60
N GLY A 533 -16.12 -31.31 -8.84
CA GLY A 533 -16.26 -32.37 -9.85
C GLY A 533 -17.60 -32.38 -10.59
N ASP A 534 -18.51 -31.46 -10.27
CA ASP A 534 -19.79 -31.32 -10.96
C ASP A 534 -19.64 -30.53 -12.27
N THR A 535 -20.46 -30.83 -13.28
CA THR A 535 -20.46 -30.13 -14.58
C THR A 535 -21.69 -29.21 -14.70
N LEU A 536 -21.96 -28.64 -15.86
CA LEU A 536 -23.11 -27.76 -16.10
C LEU A 536 -24.44 -28.48 -16.38
N LYS A 537 -24.42 -29.83 -16.36
CA LYS A 537 -25.61 -30.67 -16.34
C LYS A 537 -25.37 -31.93 -15.52
N GLY A 538 -26.39 -32.43 -14.85
CA GLY A 538 -26.25 -33.64 -14.06
C GLY A 538 -27.38 -33.85 -13.05
N VAL A 539 -27.11 -34.69 -12.07
CA VAL A 539 -28.02 -35.00 -10.96
C VAL A 539 -27.49 -34.35 -9.69
N MET A 540 -28.37 -33.67 -8.96
CA MET A 540 -28.06 -33.03 -7.68
C MET A 540 -27.89 -34.07 -6.58
N LYS A 541 -26.97 -33.83 -5.65
CA LYS A 541 -26.71 -34.68 -4.47
C LYS A 541 -27.75 -34.36 -3.40
N GLN A 542 -28.38 -35.38 -2.82
CA GLN A 542 -29.26 -35.18 -1.67
C GLN A 542 -28.39 -34.90 -0.42
N LYS A 543 -28.71 -33.82 0.29
CA LYS A 543 -28.10 -33.43 1.56
C LYS A 543 -29.23 -33.07 2.52
N ASP A 544 -29.46 -33.95 3.48
CA ASP A 544 -30.63 -33.90 4.38
C ASP A 544 -31.95 -33.87 3.57
N GLU A 545 -32.77 -32.84 3.77
CA GLU A 545 -34.07 -32.65 3.11
C GLU A 545 -33.97 -31.82 1.81
N ILE A 546 -32.77 -31.46 1.37
CA ILE A 546 -32.56 -30.65 0.15
C ILE A 546 -31.66 -31.37 -0.86
N PHE A 547 -31.68 -30.89 -2.09
CA PHE A 547 -30.79 -31.32 -3.18
C PHE A 547 -29.79 -30.20 -3.48
N VAL A 548 -28.53 -30.56 -3.67
CA VAL A 548 -27.41 -29.62 -3.82
C VAL A 548 -26.55 -30.00 -5.02
N VAL A 549 -26.11 -29.01 -5.78
CA VAL A 549 -24.99 -29.14 -6.71
C VAL A 549 -23.97 -28.05 -6.39
N ASP A 550 -22.70 -28.44 -6.25
CA ASP A 550 -21.64 -27.58 -5.74
C ASP A 550 -20.70 -27.12 -6.85
N HIS A 551 -20.31 -25.84 -6.80
CA HIS A 551 -19.24 -25.26 -7.63
C HIS A 551 -19.34 -25.54 -9.14
N ILE A 552 -20.55 -25.57 -9.71
CA ILE A 552 -20.70 -25.70 -11.17
C ILE A 552 -20.01 -24.53 -11.88
N PRO A 553 -19.23 -24.76 -12.95
CA PRO A 553 -18.28 -23.76 -13.46
C PRO A 553 -18.93 -22.77 -14.43
N VAL A 554 -19.85 -21.95 -13.95
CA VAL A 554 -20.63 -21.03 -14.79
C VAL A 554 -19.76 -19.86 -15.28
N SER A 555 -19.90 -19.51 -16.56
CA SER A 555 -19.29 -18.34 -17.21
C SER A 555 -20.35 -17.27 -17.49
N PRO A 556 -20.05 -15.97 -17.37
CA PRO A 556 -20.97 -14.91 -17.81
C PRO A 556 -20.94 -14.67 -19.33
N TYR A 557 -20.04 -15.34 -20.05
CA TYR A 557 -19.88 -15.22 -21.50
C TYR A 557 -20.58 -16.38 -22.20
N SER A 558 -21.53 -16.07 -23.09
CA SER A 558 -22.25 -17.07 -23.88
C SER A 558 -21.49 -17.51 -25.14
N SER A 559 -21.99 -18.56 -25.80
CA SER A 559 -21.50 -19.07 -27.08
C SER A 559 -21.57 -18.05 -28.20
N ASP A 560 -22.51 -17.10 -28.11
CA ASP A 560 -22.73 -16.02 -29.09
C ASP A 560 -21.86 -14.79 -28.81
N ASP A 561 -20.84 -14.94 -27.94
CA ASP A 561 -19.94 -13.87 -27.56
C ASP A 561 -20.67 -12.68 -26.91
N LYS A 562 -21.72 -12.95 -26.13
CA LYS A 562 -22.47 -11.93 -25.36
C LYS A 562 -22.12 -12.02 -23.88
N TYR A 563 -22.17 -10.87 -23.18
CA TYR A 563 -22.06 -10.84 -21.73
C TYR A 563 -23.45 -10.86 -21.08
N LEU A 564 -23.79 -12.00 -20.48
CA LEU A 564 -25.03 -12.22 -19.74
C LEU A 564 -24.69 -12.88 -18.39
N PRO A 565 -24.63 -12.09 -17.31
CA PRO A 565 -24.22 -12.56 -15.97
C PRO A 565 -25.33 -13.32 -15.22
N TYR A 566 -26.44 -13.62 -15.89
CA TYR A 566 -27.65 -14.23 -15.32
C TYR A 566 -28.12 -15.46 -16.12
N PRO A 567 -27.25 -16.45 -16.41
CA PRO A 567 -27.68 -17.66 -17.09
C PRO A 567 -28.66 -18.44 -16.21
N LEU A 568 -29.68 -19.04 -16.85
CA LEU A 568 -30.66 -19.86 -16.15
C LEU A 568 -30.18 -21.31 -16.03
N VAL A 569 -30.55 -21.98 -14.94
CA VAL A 569 -30.42 -23.42 -14.76
C VAL A 569 -31.80 -24.01 -14.63
N SER A 570 -32.13 -24.98 -15.50
CA SER A 570 -33.37 -25.73 -15.42
C SER A 570 -33.23 -26.84 -14.39
N ILE A 571 -34.17 -26.90 -13.45
CA ILE A 571 -34.22 -27.92 -12.40
C ILE A 571 -35.46 -28.78 -12.63
N LYS A 572 -35.30 -30.10 -12.65
CA LYS A 572 -36.37 -31.06 -12.86
C LYS A 572 -36.34 -32.11 -11.76
N ALA A 573 -37.47 -32.35 -11.11
CA ALA A 573 -37.64 -33.42 -10.14
C ALA A 573 -38.48 -34.54 -10.77
N ILE A 574 -37.94 -35.75 -10.77
CA ILE A 574 -38.60 -36.94 -11.29
C ILE A 574 -38.68 -38.04 -10.23
N LYS A 575 -39.66 -38.93 -10.36
CA LYS A 575 -39.73 -40.14 -9.53
C LYS A 575 -38.74 -41.19 -10.04
N LYS A 576 -37.86 -41.71 -9.17
CA LYS A 576 -36.78 -42.64 -9.56
C LYS A 576 -37.27 -43.92 -10.25
N GLN A 577 -38.40 -44.48 -9.81
CA GLN A 577 -38.85 -45.77 -10.35
C GLN A 577 -39.58 -45.63 -11.70
N THR A 578 -40.33 -44.55 -11.90
CA THR A 578 -41.22 -44.38 -13.07
C THR A 578 -40.71 -43.37 -14.08
N HIS A 579 -39.69 -42.59 -13.73
CA HIS A 579 -39.21 -41.42 -14.50
C HIS A 579 -40.32 -40.38 -14.77
N GLU A 580 -41.37 -40.38 -13.96
CA GLU A 580 -42.47 -39.42 -14.04
C GLU A 580 -41.99 -38.05 -13.54
N LEU A 581 -42.30 -36.99 -14.32
CA LEU A 581 -42.00 -35.61 -13.95
C LEU A 581 -42.95 -35.14 -12.83
N LEU A 582 -42.40 -34.83 -11.66
CA LEU A 582 -43.15 -34.33 -10.51
C LEU A 582 -43.32 -32.81 -10.56
N ALA A 583 -42.21 -32.09 -10.80
CA ALA A 583 -42.17 -30.64 -10.92
C ALA A 583 -40.90 -30.19 -11.65
N GLN A 584 -40.93 -28.98 -12.22
CA GLN A 584 -39.76 -28.33 -12.79
C GLN A 584 -39.79 -26.82 -12.55
N THR A 585 -38.63 -26.19 -12.48
CA THR A 585 -38.49 -24.74 -12.40
C THR A 585 -37.17 -24.29 -13.03
N LYS A 586 -36.89 -22.98 -13.01
CA LYS A 586 -35.60 -22.40 -13.38
C LYS A 586 -35.12 -21.43 -12.31
N VAL A 587 -33.81 -21.38 -12.15
CA VAL A 587 -33.11 -20.49 -11.22
C VAL A 587 -31.95 -19.80 -11.94
N VAL A 588 -31.61 -18.57 -11.56
CA VAL A 588 -30.42 -17.88 -12.06
C VAL A 588 -29.17 -18.45 -11.37
N ALA A 589 -28.11 -18.70 -12.13
CA ALA A 589 -26.76 -18.99 -11.61
C ALA A 589 -25.85 -17.78 -11.82
N PRO A 590 -25.92 -16.75 -10.96
CA PRO A 590 -25.36 -15.45 -11.25
C PRO A 590 -23.83 -15.47 -11.15
N VAL A 591 -23.16 -14.95 -12.17
CA VAL A 591 -21.69 -14.83 -12.20
C VAL A 591 -21.28 -13.55 -12.92
N SER A 592 -20.23 -12.88 -12.43
CA SER A 592 -19.76 -11.61 -13.01
C SER A 592 -18.23 -11.53 -13.00
N THR A 593 -17.69 -10.93 -14.06
CA THR A 593 -16.29 -10.56 -14.21
C THR A 593 -16.08 -9.04 -14.12
N GLU A 594 -17.11 -8.29 -13.75
CA GLU A 594 -17.07 -6.83 -13.60
C GLU A 594 -16.45 -6.43 -12.24
N VAL A 595 -15.23 -6.91 -11.98
CA VAL A 595 -14.43 -6.52 -10.80
C VAL A 595 -13.65 -5.24 -11.13
N GLY A 596 -14.02 -4.14 -10.48
CA GLY A 596 -13.62 -2.78 -10.90
C GLY A 596 -12.18 -2.36 -10.62
N CYS A 597 -11.21 -3.27 -10.45
CA CYS A 597 -9.82 -2.92 -10.15
C CYS A 597 -9.21 -1.92 -11.16
N LYS A 598 -9.63 -1.97 -12.43
CA LYS A 598 -9.20 -1.04 -13.48
C LYS A 598 -9.49 0.42 -13.17
N ASN A 599 -10.49 0.72 -12.34
CA ASN A 599 -10.89 2.08 -11.98
C ASN A 599 -9.75 2.86 -11.32
N CYS A 600 -8.86 2.17 -10.60
CA CYS A 600 -7.67 2.77 -9.98
C CYS A 600 -6.35 2.28 -10.59
N HIS A 601 -6.30 1.06 -11.12
CA HIS A 601 -5.08 0.46 -11.65
C HIS A 601 -4.89 0.66 -13.17
N GLY A 602 -5.90 1.13 -13.89
CA GLY A 602 -5.87 1.34 -15.34
C GLY A 602 -5.93 0.06 -16.15
N GLY A 603 -5.65 0.15 -17.45
CA GLY A 603 -5.64 -0.98 -18.39
C GLY A 603 -6.96 -1.25 -19.12
N GLY A 604 -8.08 -0.68 -18.64
CA GLY A 604 -9.39 -0.84 -19.25
C GLY A 604 -10.03 -2.21 -18.97
N TRP A 605 -11.16 -2.47 -19.64
CA TRP A 605 -11.89 -3.73 -19.58
C TRP A 605 -11.40 -4.69 -20.67
N ASN A 606 -11.30 -5.98 -20.35
CA ASN A 606 -10.82 -7.04 -21.24
C ASN A 606 -11.83 -7.39 -22.34
N PHE A 607 -13.11 -7.54 -21.97
CA PHE A 607 -14.16 -8.00 -22.86
C PHE A 607 -14.97 -6.83 -23.39
N LYS A 608 -14.87 -6.57 -24.70
CA LYS A 608 -15.62 -5.54 -25.45
C LYS A 608 -15.61 -4.15 -24.78
N ASN A 609 -14.52 -3.83 -24.08
CA ASN A 609 -14.37 -2.63 -23.26
C ASN A 609 -15.53 -2.41 -22.26
N LYS A 610 -16.14 -3.48 -21.74
CA LYS A 610 -17.34 -3.45 -20.90
C LYS A 610 -17.16 -4.13 -19.54
N VAL A 611 -16.51 -5.29 -19.51
CA VAL A 611 -16.26 -6.10 -18.30
C VAL A 611 -14.93 -6.85 -18.42
N GLY A 612 -14.52 -7.53 -17.34
CA GLY A 612 -13.35 -8.40 -17.33
C GLY A 612 -12.04 -7.66 -17.12
N LEU A 613 -11.13 -8.25 -16.37
CA LEU A 613 -9.88 -7.65 -15.96
C LEU A 613 -8.82 -7.78 -17.07
N SER A 614 -8.35 -6.66 -17.62
CA SER A 614 -7.31 -6.68 -18.65
C SER A 614 -5.96 -7.18 -18.12
N ASP A 615 -5.12 -7.71 -19.01
CA ASP A 615 -3.72 -8.05 -18.74
C ASP A 615 -2.92 -6.87 -18.18
N ALA A 616 -3.17 -5.68 -18.72
CA ALA A 616 -2.52 -4.46 -18.28
C ALA A 616 -2.90 -4.12 -16.82
N THR A 617 -4.17 -4.30 -16.44
CA THR A 617 -4.60 -4.14 -15.05
C THR A 617 -3.96 -5.19 -14.14
N ALA A 618 -4.01 -6.46 -14.53
CA ALA A 618 -3.51 -7.57 -13.72
C ALA A 618 -2.00 -7.49 -13.48
N THR A 619 -1.23 -7.19 -14.52
CA THR A 619 0.23 -7.01 -14.43
C THR A 619 0.62 -5.83 -13.55
N LYS A 620 -0.11 -4.71 -13.61
CA LYS A 620 0.12 -3.54 -12.73
C LYS A 620 -0.15 -3.87 -11.26
N ILE A 621 -1.20 -4.64 -10.97
CA ILE A 621 -1.50 -5.11 -9.61
C ILE A 621 -0.33 -5.97 -9.08
N LEU A 622 0.09 -6.99 -9.84
CA LEU A 622 1.19 -7.87 -9.41
C LEU A 622 2.52 -7.10 -9.30
N LYS A 623 2.83 -6.18 -10.21
CA LYS A 623 4.03 -5.32 -10.13
C LYS A 623 4.05 -4.48 -8.86
N LEU A 624 2.90 -3.90 -8.49
CA LEU A 624 2.77 -3.11 -7.27
C LEU A 624 2.88 -3.98 -6.01
N HIS A 625 2.28 -5.18 -6.05
CA HIS A 625 2.37 -6.16 -4.98
C HIS A 625 3.83 -6.60 -4.76
N ASP A 626 4.52 -7.04 -5.82
CA ASP A 626 5.93 -7.43 -5.79
C ASP A 626 6.82 -6.31 -5.22
N LYS A 627 6.60 -5.06 -5.66
CA LYS A 627 7.32 -3.89 -5.16
C LYS A 627 7.14 -3.65 -3.65
N ARG A 628 5.93 -3.89 -3.12
CA ARG A 628 5.58 -3.58 -1.71
C ARG A 628 5.87 -4.74 -0.76
N HIS A 629 5.76 -5.97 -1.24
CA HIS A 629 5.80 -7.19 -0.41
C HIS A 629 6.99 -8.10 -0.72
N LYS A 630 7.91 -7.69 -1.60
CA LYS A 630 9.10 -8.46 -2.01
C LYS A 630 8.76 -9.83 -2.59
N THR A 631 7.61 -9.94 -3.25
CA THR A 631 7.23 -11.16 -3.96
C THR A 631 7.76 -11.14 -5.40
N ASN A 632 7.62 -12.28 -6.09
CA ASN A 632 7.99 -12.44 -7.51
C ASN A 632 6.78 -12.95 -8.33
N LEU A 633 5.56 -12.55 -7.95
CA LEU A 633 4.31 -13.07 -8.49
C LEU A 633 4.17 -12.74 -9.97
N LEU A 634 4.51 -11.52 -10.39
CA LEU A 634 4.44 -11.15 -11.80
C LEU A 634 5.38 -12.03 -12.64
N LYS A 635 6.61 -12.23 -12.14
CA LYS A 635 7.60 -13.09 -12.81
C LYS A 635 7.15 -14.56 -12.85
N GLY A 636 6.46 -15.03 -11.82
CA GLY A 636 5.85 -16.36 -11.77
C GLY A 636 4.74 -16.52 -12.81
N ALA A 637 3.79 -15.59 -12.81
CA ALA A 637 2.69 -15.54 -13.76
C ALA A 637 3.17 -15.49 -15.22
N SER A 638 4.16 -14.65 -15.54
CA SER A 638 4.74 -14.59 -16.91
C SER A 638 5.42 -15.89 -17.36
N LYS A 639 5.68 -16.83 -16.44
CA LYS A 639 6.20 -18.17 -16.73
C LYS A 639 5.11 -19.25 -16.72
N GLY A 640 3.84 -18.88 -16.69
CA GLY A 640 2.71 -19.81 -16.61
C GLY A 640 2.41 -20.34 -15.20
N ASN A 641 2.96 -19.72 -14.15
CA ASN A 641 2.68 -20.06 -12.75
C ASN A 641 1.91 -18.92 -12.05
N PRO A 642 0.64 -18.66 -12.41
CA PRO A 642 -0.18 -17.70 -11.69
C PRO A 642 -0.54 -18.18 -10.29
N ILE A 643 -1.04 -17.26 -9.46
CA ILE A 643 -1.35 -17.51 -8.06
C ILE A 643 -2.83 -17.31 -7.75
N ALA A 644 -3.44 -18.24 -7.01
CA ALA A 644 -4.71 -17.93 -6.34
C ALA A 644 -4.43 -17.01 -5.16
N CYS A 645 -5.05 -15.84 -5.10
CA CYS A 645 -4.81 -14.87 -4.02
C CYS A 645 -5.02 -15.51 -2.64
N ALA A 646 -6.01 -16.41 -2.55
CA ALA A 646 -6.37 -17.16 -1.36
C ALA A 646 -5.29 -18.13 -0.85
N SER A 647 -4.37 -18.57 -1.71
CA SER A 647 -3.27 -19.45 -1.32
C SER A 647 -2.28 -18.78 -0.35
N CYS A 648 -2.15 -17.46 -0.44
CA CYS A 648 -1.38 -16.63 0.49
C CYS A 648 -2.27 -15.96 1.53
N HIS A 649 -3.39 -15.39 1.08
CA HIS A 649 -4.34 -14.66 1.90
C HIS A 649 -5.58 -15.52 2.16
N GLY A 650 -5.56 -16.36 3.20
CA GLY A 650 -6.61 -17.37 3.44
C GLY A 650 -8.04 -16.83 3.24
N ASP A 651 -8.91 -17.66 2.67
CA ASP A 651 -10.25 -17.25 2.27
C ASP A 651 -11.24 -18.40 2.44
N LEU A 652 -12.30 -18.16 3.21
CA LEU A 652 -13.30 -19.18 3.52
C LEU A 652 -14.15 -19.55 2.30
N ALA A 653 -14.33 -18.65 1.34
CA ALA A 653 -15.07 -18.95 0.12
C ALA A 653 -14.36 -19.96 -0.80
N THR A 654 -13.03 -20.12 -0.67
CA THR A 654 -12.25 -21.13 -1.40
C THR A 654 -11.71 -22.25 -0.49
N GLU A 655 -12.01 -22.17 0.81
CA GLU A 655 -11.49 -23.05 1.87
C GLU A 655 -9.94 -23.07 1.99
N MET A 656 -9.24 -22.17 1.30
CA MET A 656 -7.80 -22.05 1.40
C MET A 656 -7.41 -21.41 2.73
N LYS A 657 -6.50 -22.05 3.47
CA LYS A 657 -6.02 -21.57 4.77
C LYS A 657 -5.12 -20.33 4.67
N GLY A 658 -4.44 -20.15 3.54
CA GLY A 658 -3.42 -19.11 3.38
C GLY A 658 -2.14 -19.36 4.16
N ILE A 659 -1.28 -18.35 4.23
CA ILE A 659 -0.02 -18.36 4.99
C ILE A 659 -0.28 -17.79 6.40
N GLU A 660 0.27 -18.44 7.41
CA GLU A 660 0.18 -17.96 8.80
C GLU A 660 0.76 -16.55 8.97
N GLY A 661 0.12 -15.71 9.78
CA GLY A 661 0.50 -14.31 10.00
C GLY A 661 0.11 -13.34 8.87
N VAL A 662 -0.30 -13.84 7.70
CA VAL A 662 -0.87 -13.02 6.62
C VAL A 662 -2.36 -12.76 6.89
N LEU A 663 -2.84 -11.57 6.55
CA LEU A 663 -4.26 -11.23 6.69
C LEU A 663 -5.10 -12.00 5.65
N PRO A 664 -6.31 -12.48 6.01
CA PRO A 664 -7.24 -13.09 5.05
C PRO A 664 -7.53 -12.19 3.85
N LEU A 665 -8.01 -12.75 2.73
CA LEU A 665 -8.15 -12.02 1.46
C LEU A 665 -9.07 -10.80 1.59
N SER A 666 -10.27 -10.99 2.11
CA SER A 666 -11.24 -9.89 2.32
C SER A 666 -10.68 -8.82 3.26
N VAL A 667 -10.02 -9.22 4.35
CA VAL A 667 -9.42 -8.28 5.32
C VAL A 667 -8.29 -7.48 4.67
N SER A 668 -7.48 -8.12 3.82
CA SER A 668 -6.36 -7.48 3.12
C SER A 668 -6.82 -6.47 2.09
N ILE A 669 -7.81 -6.83 1.26
CA ILE A 669 -8.36 -5.94 0.24
C ILE A 669 -9.06 -4.74 0.90
N HIS A 670 -10.00 -4.98 1.81
CA HIS A 670 -10.74 -3.89 2.44
C HIS A 670 -9.85 -3.02 3.33
N GLY A 671 -9.02 -3.64 4.17
CA GLY A 671 -8.13 -2.94 5.09
C GLY A 671 -7.10 -2.06 4.37
N PHE A 672 -6.58 -2.49 3.23
CA PHE A 672 -5.64 -1.68 2.45
C PHE A 672 -6.36 -0.54 1.71
N HIS A 673 -7.46 -0.84 1.01
CA HIS A 673 -8.10 0.14 0.12
C HIS A 673 -8.91 1.20 0.88
N ALA A 674 -9.37 0.94 2.11
CA ALA A 674 -10.14 1.92 2.89
C ALA A 674 -9.41 3.26 3.14
N SER A 675 -8.07 3.27 3.13
CA SER A 675 -7.27 4.50 3.20
C SER A 675 -7.09 5.21 1.86
N TYR A 676 -7.36 4.55 0.73
CA TYR A 676 -7.16 5.08 -0.62
C TYR A 676 -8.47 5.45 -1.32
N VAL A 677 -9.60 4.84 -0.94
CA VAL A 677 -10.89 5.09 -1.59
C VAL A 677 -11.40 6.50 -1.24
N PRO A 678 -11.64 7.36 -2.25
CA PRO A 678 -11.94 8.78 -2.04
C PRO A 678 -13.40 9.08 -1.69
N PHE A 679 -14.24 8.06 -1.51
CA PHE A 679 -15.68 8.17 -1.29
C PHE A 679 -16.07 7.68 0.11
N LYS A 680 -17.16 8.26 0.64
CA LYS A 680 -17.72 7.92 1.96
C LYS A 680 -19.06 7.18 1.87
N ASP A 681 -19.71 7.24 0.71
CA ASP A 681 -21.00 6.62 0.40
C ASP A 681 -20.79 5.26 -0.30
N SER A 682 -21.89 4.65 -0.73
CA SER A 682 -21.90 3.35 -1.42
C SER A 682 -21.09 3.33 -2.72
N LYS A 683 -20.74 4.48 -3.31
CA LYS A 683 -19.84 4.55 -4.48
C LYS A 683 -18.49 3.93 -4.17
N ALA A 684 -18.03 4.03 -2.92
CA ALA A 684 -16.82 3.36 -2.45
C ALA A 684 -16.83 1.85 -2.73
N CYS A 685 -17.97 1.19 -2.51
CA CYS A 685 -18.15 -0.24 -2.75
C CYS A 685 -18.28 -0.56 -4.25
N MET A 686 -19.01 0.29 -4.99
CA MET A 686 -19.23 0.16 -6.44
C MET A 686 -17.94 0.28 -7.26
N LEU A 687 -16.87 0.85 -6.70
CA LEU A 687 -15.58 0.91 -7.39
C LEU A 687 -14.98 -0.47 -7.66
N CYS A 688 -15.31 -1.46 -6.84
CA CYS A 688 -14.75 -2.81 -6.92
C CYS A 688 -15.82 -3.85 -7.21
N HIS A 689 -17.03 -3.68 -6.65
CA HIS A 689 -18.14 -4.61 -6.81
C HIS A 689 -19.05 -4.22 -7.98
N PRO A 690 -19.66 -5.21 -8.66
CA PRO A 690 -20.42 -5.01 -9.88
C PRO A 690 -21.84 -4.45 -9.63
N SER A 691 -21.96 -3.45 -8.76
CA SER A 691 -23.23 -2.88 -8.27
C SER A 691 -23.50 -1.47 -8.80
N SER A 692 -22.66 -0.93 -9.70
CA SER A 692 -22.92 0.37 -10.32
C SER A 692 -24.25 0.34 -11.09
N PRO A 693 -25.14 1.35 -10.95
CA PRO A 693 -26.37 1.45 -11.73
C PRO A 693 -26.12 1.53 -13.25
N THR A 694 -24.96 2.06 -13.64
CA THR A 694 -24.53 2.18 -15.05
C THR A 694 -23.65 1.01 -15.51
N GLY A 695 -23.37 0.07 -14.59
CA GLY A 695 -22.58 -1.12 -14.86
C GLY A 695 -23.33 -2.16 -15.69
N ALA A 696 -22.58 -3.13 -16.19
CA ALA A 696 -23.12 -4.20 -17.03
C ALA A 696 -23.89 -5.25 -16.23
N THR A 697 -23.50 -5.48 -14.98
CA THR A 697 -24.05 -6.53 -14.12
C THR A 697 -25.20 -6.00 -13.29
N ARG A 698 -24.98 -4.96 -12.48
CA ARG A 698 -25.96 -4.39 -11.52
C ARG A 698 -26.39 -5.43 -10.47
N CYS A 699 -25.42 -5.95 -9.71
CA CYS A 699 -25.63 -7.10 -8.83
C CYS A 699 -26.63 -6.84 -7.69
N LEU A 700 -26.66 -5.63 -7.13
CA LEU A 700 -27.67 -5.20 -6.17
C LEU A 700 -28.93 -4.82 -6.93
N ARG A 701 -29.90 -5.74 -6.94
CA ARG A 701 -31.11 -5.66 -7.78
C ARG A 701 -32.36 -6.14 -7.07
N ASP A 702 -32.34 -6.24 -5.74
CA ASP A 702 -33.46 -6.74 -4.96
C ASP A 702 -34.49 -5.65 -4.60
N LEU A 703 -35.51 -6.04 -3.85
CA LEU A 703 -36.52 -5.12 -3.32
C LEU A 703 -35.96 -3.98 -2.45
N HIS A 704 -34.74 -4.10 -1.88
CA HIS A 704 -34.16 -3.06 -1.03
C HIS A 704 -33.69 -1.87 -1.85
N VAL A 705 -33.12 -2.11 -3.05
CA VAL A 705 -32.71 -1.01 -3.93
C VAL A 705 -33.92 -0.19 -4.42
N GLN A 706 -35.09 -0.83 -4.53
CA GLN A 706 -36.36 -0.15 -4.85
C GLN A 706 -36.90 0.72 -3.70
N ARG A 707 -36.28 0.63 -2.52
CA ARG A 707 -36.59 1.43 -1.31
C ARG A 707 -35.44 2.35 -0.94
N ASP A 708 -34.60 2.71 -1.92
CA ASP A 708 -33.46 3.61 -1.78
C ASP A 708 -32.39 3.14 -0.78
N LEU A 709 -32.35 1.84 -0.47
CA LEU A 709 -31.29 1.26 0.36
C LEU A 709 -30.06 0.93 -0.48
N THR A 710 -28.90 1.17 0.10
CA THR A 710 -27.59 1.03 -0.51
C THR A 710 -26.70 0.07 0.29
N CYS A 711 -25.53 -0.27 -0.26
CA CYS A 711 -24.58 -1.17 0.40
C CYS A 711 -24.21 -0.70 1.82
N THR A 712 -24.11 0.61 2.04
CA THR A 712 -23.66 1.17 3.32
C THR A 712 -24.71 1.11 4.41
N ASP A 713 -25.99 0.98 4.05
CA ASP A 713 -27.09 0.86 5.02
C ASP A 713 -27.08 -0.50 5.73
N CYS A 714 -26.55 -1.54 5.07
CA CYS A 714 -26.43 -2.89 5.64
C CYS A 714 -25.01 -3.23 6.11
N HIS A 715 -23.98 -2.85 5.35
CA HIS A 715 -22.59 -3.25 5.64
C HIS A 715 -21.78 -2.18 6.40
N GLY A 716 -22.29 -0.95 6.48
CA GLY A 716 -21.57 0.24 6.94
C GLY A 716 -20.70 0.86 5.84
N SER A 717 -20.11 2.04 6.14
CA SER A 717 -19.16 2.68 5.23
C SER A 717 -17.92 1.81 4.98
N MET A 718 -17.19 2.05 3.89
CA MET A 718 -15.95 1.33 3.56
C MET A 718 -14.96 1.31 4.74
N GLN A 719 -14.83 2.43 5.46
CA GLN A 719 -13.94 2.53 6.62
C GLN A 719 -14.47 1.72 7.81
N LYS A 720 -15.78 1.79 8.12
CA LYS A 720 -16.39 0.98 9.18
C LYS A 720 -16.25 -0.51 8.87
N HIS A 721 -16.53 -0.92 7.63
CA HIS A 721 -16.39 -2.30 7.18
C HIS A 721 -14.95 -2.80 7.28
N ALA A 722 -13.98 -2.03 6.78
CA ALA A 722 -12.58 -2.42 6.87
C ALA A 722 -12.11 -2.52 8.34
N LEU A 723 -12.53 -1.60 9.21
CA LEU A 723 -12.18 -1.64 10.63
C LEU A 723 -12.79 -2.83 11.35
N SER A 724 -14.04 -3.22 11.06
CA SER A 724 -14.66 -4.40 11.68
C SER A 724 -13.89 -5.68 11.32
N LEU A 725 -13.49 -5.82 10.06
CA LEU A 725 -12.66 -6.92 9.58
C LEU A 725 -11.24 -6.92 10.16
N LEU A 726 -10.61 -5.75 10.27
CA LEU A 726 -9.26 -5.67 10.84
C LEU A 726 -9.25 -5.98 12.34
N LYS A 727 -10.27 -5.55 13.07
CA LYS A 727 -10.39 -5.83 14.51
C LYS A 727 -10.52 -7.32 14.83
N SER A 728 -11.10 -8.14 13.94
CA SER A 728 -11.12 -9.60 14.14
C SER A 728 -9.75 -10.26 13.95
N GLU A 729 -8.81 -9.55 13.31
CA GLU A 729 -7.42 -9.95 13.07
C GLU A 729 -6.42 -9.08 13.86
N ALA A 730 -6.86 -8.48 14.97
CA ALA A 730 -6.06 -7.51 15.75
C ALA A 730 -4.76 -8.07 16.33
N ASN A 731 -4.65 -9.40 16.47
CA ASN A 731 -3.43 -10.07 16.90
C ASN A 731 -2.29 -9.97 15.86
N LYS A 732 -2.59 -9.66 14.59
CA LYS A 732 -1.58 -9.54 13.53
C LYS A 732 -1.02 -8.12 13.46
N PRO A 733 0.32 -7.91 13.46
CA PRO A 733 0.93 -6.58 13.40
C PRO A 733 0.47 -5.73 12.21
N LYS A 734 0.25 -6.37 11.05
CA LYS A 734 -0.24 -5.67 9.86
C LYS A 734 -1.65 -5.11 10.04
N SER A 735 -2.50 -5.78 10.83
CA SER A 735 -3.84 -5.28 11.14
C SER A 735 -3.77 -3.97 11.91
N GLN A 736 -2.93 -3.91 12.96
CA GLN A 736 -2.76 -2.70 13.78
C GLN A 736 -2.32 -1.49 12.95
N VAL A 737 -1.39 -1.70 12.02
CA VAL A 737 -0.93 -0.64 11.10
C VAL A 737 -2.07 -0.09 10.24
N LEU A 738 -2.95 -0.97 9.74
CA LEU A 738 -4.09 -0.55 8.91
C LEU A 738 -5.21 0.08 9.74
N ILE A 739 -5.46 -0.42 10.95
CA ILE A 739 -6.41 0.20 11.91
C ILE A 739 -6.00 1.64 12.19
N GLU A 740 -4.73 1.87 12.52
CA GLU A 740 -4.19 3.21 12.80
C GLU A 740 -4.35 4.14 11.58
N ALA A 741 -4.07 3.63 10.37
CA ALA A 741 -4.17 4.39 9.12
C ALA A 741 -5.63 4.81 8.81
N ILE A 742 -6.60 3.93 9.04
CA ILE A 742 -8.02 4.21 8.77
C ILE A 742 -8.63 5.09 9.86
N SER A 743 -8.32 4.80 11.13
CA SER A 743 -8.90 5.50 12.28
C SER A 743 -8.31 6.90 12.49
N LYS A 744 -7.13 7.17 11.92
CA LYS A 744 -6.35 8.41 12.09
C LYS A 744 -6.06 8.72 13.57
N GLY A 745 -5.94 7.68 14.39
CA GLY A 745 -5.73 7.79 15.83
C GLY A 745 -7.00 8.05 16.65
N ASN A 746 -8.17 8.14 16.02
CA ASN A 746 -9.44 8.27 16.72
C ASN A 746 -9.99 6.89 17.12
N GLN A 747 -10.58 6.79 18.32
CA GLN A 747 -11.33 5.60 18.68
C GLN A 747 -12.67 5.60 17.93
N MET A 748 -12.84 4.63 17.03
CA MET A 748 -14.12 4.36 16.38
C MET A 748 -14.77 3.14 17.03
N ASN A 749 -15.98 3.35 17.58
CA ASN A 749 -16.80 2.26 18.10
C ASN A 749 -17.34 1.43 16.94
N VAL A 750 -16.69 0.29 16.69
CA VAL A 750 -17.00 -0.64 15.59
C VAL A 750 -16.76 -2.04 16.13
N LYS A 751 -17.78 -2.90 16.11
CA LYS A 751 -17.68 -4.31 16.52
C LYS A 751 -16.81 -5.09 15.53
N ALA A 752 -16.00 -6.02 16.02
CA ALA A 752 -15.19 -6.90 15.17
C ALA A 752 -16.11 -7.86 14.42
N ARG A 753 -15.79 -8.18 13.15
CA ARG A 753 -16.52 -9.20 12.39
C ARG A 753 -15.60 -10.08 11.56
N LYS A 754 -15.95 -11.35 11.39
CA LYS A 754 -15.24 -12.32 10.55
C LYS A 754 -15.86 -12.37 9.15
N ALA A 755 -15.04 -12.12 8.14
CA ALA A 755 -15.45 -12.22 6.74
C ALA A 755 -16.03 -13.61 6.44
N TRP A 756 -17.11 -13.67 5.64
CA TRP A 756 -17.81 -14.90 5.26
C TRP A 756 -18.47 -15.69 6.40
N ILE A 757 -18.52 -15.14 7.61
CA ILE A 757 -19.20 -15.76 8.76
C ILE A 757 -20.24 -14.79 9.33
N GLU A 758 -19.86 -13.52 9.51
CA GLU A 758 -20.67 -12.49 10.13
C GLU A 758 -21.01 -11.41 9.10
N GLU A 759 -22.06 -11.66 8.32
CA GLU A 759 -22.57 -10.77 7.27
C GLU A 759 -24.02 -10.35 7.56
N PRO A 760 -24.52 -9.26 6.93
CA PRO A 760 -25.90 -8.82 7.14
C PRO A 760 -26.93 -9.89 6.76
N HIS A 761 -28.01 -9.98 7.54
CA HIS A 761 -29.20 -10.76 7.21
C HIS A 761 -30.47 -10.02 7.61
N CYS A 762 -31.63 -10.51 7.14
CA CYS A 762 -32.90 -9.81 7.26
C CYS A 762 -33.29 -9.47 8.72
N LEU A 763 -33.12 -10.40 9.66
CA LEU A 763 -33.50 -10.20 11.08
C LEU A 763 -32.72 -9.10 11.82
N GLN A 764 -31.63 -8.57 11.23
CA GLN A 764 -30.94 -7.39 11.74
C GLN A 764 -31.87 -6.16 11.76
N CYS A 765 -32.63 -5.99 10.67
CA CYS A 765 -33.60 -4.91 10.53
C CYS A 765 -35.02 -5.39 10.86
N HIS A 766 -35.35 -6.63 10.51
CA HIS A 766 -36.66 -7.26 10.71
C HIS A 766 -36.72 -8.07 12.00
N LYS A 767 -36.48 -7.41 13.14
CA LYS A 767 -36.51 -8.07 14.45
C LYS A 767 -37.89 -8.71 14.67
N ASN A 768 -37.88 -9.98 15.08
CA ASN A 768 -39.10 -10.78 15.27
C ASN A 768 -40.04 -10.78 14.04
N PHE A 769 -39.49 -10.71 12.83
CA PHE A 769 -40.26 -10.64 11.58
C PHE A 769 -41.17 -9.40 11.46
N GLY A 770 -40.89 -8.35 12.23
CA GLY A 770 -41.64 -7.10 12.24
C GLY A 770 -41.24 -6.11 11.14
N SER A 771 -41.83 -4.92 11.24
CA SER A 771 -41.44 -3.76 10.43
C SER A 771 -39.94 -3.46 10.59
N PRO A 772 -39.24 -3.11 9.50
CA PRO A 772 -37.80 -2.93 9.55
C PRO A 772 -37.37 -1.65 10.29
N GLU A 773 -36.33 -1.77 11.11
CA GLU A 773 -35.49 -0.65 11.55
C GLU A 773 -34.09 -0.81 10.95
N VAL A 774 -33.74 0.05 9.98
CA VAL A 774 -32.47 -0.08 9.25
C VAL A 774 -31.28 0.15 10.20
N SER A 775 -30.32 -0.77 10.18
CA SER A 775 -29.12 -0.72 11.02
C SER A 775 -27.93 -1.32 10.26
N ASP A 776 -26.76 -0.69 10.38
CA ASP A 776 -25.48 -1.22 9.88
C ASP A 776 -24.70 -2.02 10.95
N GLU A 777 -25.26 -2.18 12.16
CA GLU A 777 -24.69 -3.02 13.22
C GLU A 777 -25.04 -4.50 13.03
N ILE A 778 -24.03 -5.30 12.68
CA ILE A 778 -24.17 -6.73 12.46
C ILE A 778 -23.98 -7.48 13.79
N GLU A 779 -25.02 -8.16 14.24
CA GLU A 779 -25.02 -9.07 15.41
C GLU A 779 -25.26 -10.54 15.00
N ALA A 780 -25.18 -10.80 13.70
CA ALA A 780 -25.42 -12.06 13.06
C ALA A 780 -24.36 -13.12 13.39
N HIS A 781 -24.81 -14.32 13.80
CA HIS A 781 -23.94 -15.51 13.92
C HIS A 781 -24.21 -16.57 12.84
N MET A 782 -25.11 -16.27 11.90
CA MET A 782 -25.48 -17.17 10.80
C MET A 782 -25.74 -16.35 9.54
N LEU A 783 -25.22 -16.81 8.41
CA LEU A 783 -25.43 -16.19 7.11
C LEU A 783 -26.88 -16.37 6.65
N TYR A 784 -27.43 -15.37 5.95
CA TYR A 784 -28.77 -15.45 5.34
C TYR A 784 -28.97 -16.72 4.50
N ARG A 785 -27.91 -17.17 3.80
CA ARG A 785 -27.98 -18.36 2.95
C ARG A 785 -28.21 -19.68 3.71
N GLU A 786 -27.92 -19.69 5.02
CA GLU A 786 -28.14 -20.85 5.89
C GLU A 786 -29.43 -20.73 6.70
N GLN A 787 -30.11 -19.58 6.64
CA GLN A 787 -31.30 -19.32 7.45
C GLN A 787 -32.51 -20.09 6.94
N ARG A 788 -33.32 -20.53 7.90
CA ARG A 788 -34.60 -21.19 7.72
C ARG A 788 -35.66 -20.44 8.53
N ASP A 789 -36.91 -20.52 8.09
CA ASP A 789 -38.04 -20.03 8.87
C ASP A 789 -38.39 -20.94 10.04
N ASP A 790 -39.41 -20.57 10.82
CA ASP A 790 -39.85 -21.30 12.02
C ASP A 790 -40.39 -22.71 11.71
N MET A 791 -40.66 -23.00 10.43
CA MET A 791 -41.11 -24.32 9.93
C MET A 791 -40.00 -25.08 9.20
N GLY A 792 -38.76 -24.59 9.22
CA GLY A 792 -37.60 -25.25 8.65
C GLY A 792 -37.38 -25.03 7.15
N ILE A 793 -38.17 -24.19 6.48
CA ILE A 793 -37.98 -23.91 5.05
C ILE A 793 -36.84 -22.89 4.87
N PRO A 794 -35.86 -23.14 3.98
CA PRO A 794 -34.80 -22.18 3.69
C PRO A 794 -35.36 -20.84 3.20
N CYS A 795 -34.94 -19.73 3.79
CA CYS A 795 -35.50 -18.40 3.47
C CYS A 795 -35.34 -18.06 1.97
N MET A 796 -34.21 -18.44 1.36
CA MET A 796 -33.95 -18.19 -0.05
C MET A 796 -34.90 -18.94 -1.01
N ALA A 797 -35.53 -20.04 -0.57
CA ALA A 797 -36.50 -20.76 -1.38
C ALA A 797 -37.72 -19.88 -1.71
N CYS A 798 -38.16 -19.07 -0.75
CA CYS A 798 -39.35 -18.22 -0.88
C CYS A 798 -39.01 -16.78 -1.25
N HIS A 799 -37.84 -16.29 -0.84
CA HIS A 799 -37.45 -14.89 -0.97
C HIS A 799 -36.43 -14.62 -2.08
N GLY A 800 -35.70 -15.63 -2.57
CA GLY A 800 -34.56 -15.47 -3.47
C GLY A 800 -33.22 -15.28 -2.73
N PRO A 801 -32.09 -15.24 -3.45
CA PRO A 801 -30.77 -15.09 -2.83
C PRO A 801 -30.48 -13.63 -2.42
N THR A 802 -29.43 -13.43 -1.60
CA THR A 802 -28.95 -12.09 -1.19
C THR A 802 -28.83 -11.15 -2.38
N HIS A 803 -29.15 -9.86 -2.26
CA HIS A 803 -29.06 -8.88 -3.36
C HIS A 803 -29.95 -9.16 -4.60
N ALA A 804 -30.74 -10.24 -4.61
CA ALA A 804 -31.71 -10.57 -5.65
C ALA A 804 -33.04 -11.09 -5.06
N LEU A 805 -33.43 -10.57 -3.89
CA LEU A 805 -34.71 -10.88 -3.26
C LEU A 805 -35.90 -10.40 -4.12
N TYR A 806 -37.00 -11.14 -4.05
CA TYR A 806 -38.21 -10.85 -4.84
C TYR A 806 -39.01 -9.64 -4.32
N PRO A 807 -39.57 -8.79 -5.20
CA PRO A 807 -39.31 -8.71 -6.65
C PRO A 807 -37.89 -8.22 -6.93
N ALA A 808 -37.17 -8.94 -7.80
CA ALA A 808 -35.86 -8.51 -8.28
C ALA A 808 -35.98 -7.72 -9.60
N THR A 809 -35.15 -6.70 -9.78
CA THR A 809 -35.13 -5.84 -10.97
C THR A 809 -33.94 -6.18 -11.86
N ASN A 810 -34.04 -7.28 -12.60
CA ASN A 810 -32.97 -7.71 -13.50
C ASN A 810 -32.90 -6.81 -14.75
N PRO A 811 -31.72 -6.25 -15.09
CA PRO A 811 -31.60 -5.32 -16.22
C PRO A 811 -31.63 -5.99 -17.61
N TYR A 812 -31.47 -7.31 -17.68
CA TYR A 812 -31.48 -8.07 -18.93
C TYR A 812 -32.86 -8.62 -19.31
N ASP A 813 -33.63 -9.10 -18.32
CA ASP A 813 -34.99 -9.60 -18.50
C ASP A 813 -35.70 -9.68 -17.14
N SER A 814 -36.85 -9.02 -17.00
CA SER A 814 -37.58 -8.90 -15.72
C SER A 814 -38.09 -10.22 -15.14
N LYS A 815 -38.09 -11.32 -15.91
CA LYS A 815 -38.58 -12.63 -15.50
C LYS A 815 -37.45 -13.56 -15.05
N ARG A 816 -36.18 -13.29 -15.35
CA ARG A 816 -35.04 -14.18 -15.01
C ARG A 816 -34.96 -14.49 -13.53
N ASP A 817 -34.73 -13.46 -12.70
CA ASP A 817 -34.67 -13.65 -11.25
C ASP A 817 -36.04 -14.02 -10.69
N ASN A 818 -37.13 -13.44 -11.23
CA ASN A 818 -38.50 -13.66 -10.74
C ASN A 818 -39.18 -14.92 -11.30
N PHE A 819 -38.43 -15.87 -11.89
CA PHE A 819 -39.02 -17.00 -12.63
C PHE A 819 -40.00 -17.81 -11.77
N GLN A 820 -39.57 -18.20 -10.57
CA GLN A 820 -40.37 -18.99 -9.62
C GLN A 820 -41.61 -18.24 -9.09
N PRO A 821 -41.49 -17.00 -8.56
CA PRO A 821 -42.65 -16.19 -8.22
C PRO A 821 -43.71 -16.12 -9.33
N ILE A 822 -43.28 -15.83 -10.56
CA ILE A 822 -44.18 -15.69 -11.70
C ILE A 822 -44.79 -17.06 -12.05
N GLN A 823 -44.00 -18.13 -12.04
CA GLN A 823 -44.44 -19.49 -12.33
C GLN A 823 -45.54 -19.97 -11.37
N TYR A 824 -45.40 -19.66 -10.08
CA TYR A 824 -46.27 -20.19 -9.03
C TYR A 824 -47.42 -19.26 -8.63
N THR A 825 -47.24 -17.94 -8.77
CA THR A 825 -48.22 -16.95 -8.31
C THR A 825 -48.77 -16.06 -9.42
N GLY A 826 -48.21 -16.14 -10.63
CA GLY A 826 -48.50 -15.24 -11.75
C GLY A 826 -47.90 -13.85 -11.61
N ARG A 827 -47.21 -13.54 -10.50
CA ARG A 827 -46.67 -12.22 -10.17
C ARG A 827 -45.27 -12.32 -9.56
N PRO A 828 -44.41 -11.29 -9.69
CA PRO A 828 -43.08 -11.27 -9.06
C PRO A 828 -43.20 -10.88 -7.58
N ILE A 829 -43.81 -11.73 -6.75
CA ILE A 829 -43.97 -11.49 -5.31
C ILE A 829 -43.20 -12.53 -4.49
N ILE A 830 -42.84 -12.19 -3.26
CA ILE A 830 -42.31 -13.16 -2.30
C ILE A 830 -43.34 -14.29 -2.12
N ILE A 831 -42.90 -15.54 -2.23
CA ILE A 831 -43.78 -16.70 -2.09
C ILE A 831 -44.17 -16.84 -0.62
N GLY A 832 -45.46 -17.01 -0.35
CA GLY A 832 -46.05 -16.92 0.99
C GLY A 832 -46.55 -15.52 1.38
N SER A 833 -46.22 -14.47 0.62
CA SER A 833 -46.78 -13.12 0.81
C SER A 833 -48.07 -12.90 0.02
N GLN A 834 -48.85 -11.89 0.39
CA GLN A 834 -50.04 -11.43 -0.36
C GLN A 834 -51.03 -12.56 -0.75
N GLY A 835 -51.28 -13.50 0.17
CA GLY A 835 -52.21 -14.60 -0.04
C GLY A 835 -51.67 -15.76 -0.90
N SER A 836 -50.38 -15.81 -1.20
CA SER A 836 -49.77 -16.90 -1.99
C SER A 836 -49.45 -18.18 -1.21
N CYS A 837 -50.07 -18.39 -0.04
CA CYS A 837 -49.92 -19.64 0.73
C CYS A 837 -50.42 -20.86 -0.07
N TYR A 838 -51.33 -20.67 -1.02
CA TYR A 838 -51.85 -21.73 -1.90
C TYR A 838 -50.76 -22.41 -2.76
N VAL A 839 -49.56 -21.83 -2.88
CA VAL A 839 -48.45 -22.45 -3.61
C VAL A 839 -48.10 -23.80 -3.00
N CYS A 840 -47.98 -23.88 -1.67
CA CYS A 840 -47.67 -25.13 -0.98
C CYS A 840 -48.92 -25.75 -0.31
N HIS A 841 -49.84 -24.93 0.18
CA HIS A 841 -50.99 -25.43 0.94
C HIS A 841 -52.21 -25.66 0.04
N THR A 842 -52.88 -26.79 0.23
CA THR A 842 -54.15 -27.09 -0.47
C THR A 842 -55.37 -26.43 0.18
N LYS A 843 -55.20 -25.88 1.39
CA LYS A 843 -56.21 -25.12 2.14
C LYS A 843 -55.53 -23.93 2.84
N GLU A 844 -56.29 -22.88 3.11
CA GLU A 844 -55.77 -21.73 3.83
C GLU A 844 -55.30 -22.12 5.26
N PRO A 845 -54.06 -21.80 5.66
CA PRO A 845 -53.56 -22.12 7.00
C PRO A 845 -54.31 -21.36 8.11
N ASP A 846 -54.46 -21.98 9.29
CA ASP A 846 -55.17 -21.40 10.44
C ASP A 846 -54.39 -20.25 11.13
N GLY A 847 -53.07 -20.19 10.95
CA GLY A 847 -52.21 -19.19 11.62
C GLY A 847 -50.88 -18.95 10.89
N PRO A 848 -50.10 -17.95 11.34
CA PRO A 848 -48.83 -17.58 10.71
C PRO A 848 -47.68 -18.50 11.17
N GLY A 849 -47.73 -19.76 10.76
CA GLY A 849 -46.75 -20.78 11.17
C GLY A 849 -45.30 -20.45 10.80
N HIS A 850 -45.08 -19.81 9.65
CA HIS A 850 -43.73 -19.46 9.18
C HIS A 850 -43.17 -18.17 9.79
N HIS A 851 -44.05 -17.21 10.15
CA HIS A 851 -43.67 -15.87 10.61
C HIS A 851 -44.67 -15.30 11.63
N PRO A 852 -44.44 -15.39 12.94
CA PRO A 852 -45.43 -15.10 13.99
C PRO A 852 -46.07 -13.69 13.93
N ASN A 853 -45.45 -12.72 13.25
CA ASN A 853 -45.90 -11.32 13.20
C ASN A 853 -46.29 -10.78 11.79
N MET A 854 -46.40 -11.63 10.75
CA MET A 854 -46.61 -11.15 9.36
C MET A 854 -48.03 -11.26 8.79
N ARG A 855 -48.99 -11.94 9.44
CA ARG A 855 -50.38 -11.98 8.93
C ARG A 855 -51.10 -10.69 9.30
N LYS A 856 -51.32 -9.81 8.34
CA LYS A 856 -52.38 -8.80 8.49
C LYS A 856 -53.71 -9.56 8.57
N LYS A 857 -54.52 -9.32 9.60
CA LYS A 857 -55.91 -9.78 9.62
C LYS A 857 -56.53 -9.37 8.28
N THR A 858 -56.93 -10.35 7.47
CA THR A 858 -57.89 -10.09 6.41
C THR A 858 -59.13 -9.56 7.12
N GLU A 859 -59.46 -8.29 6.90
CA GLU A 859 -60.79 -7.80 7.22
C GLU A 859 -61.75 -8.62 6.36
N SER A 860 -62.37 -9.62 6.99
CA SER A 860 -63.50 -10.32 6.44
C SER A 860 -64.66 -9.34 6.40
N GLY A 861 -64.98 -8.83 5.20
CA GLY A 861 -66.26 -8.20 4.91
C GLY A 861 -66.20 -6.77 4.40
N GLN A 862 -66.13 -6.60 3.08
CA GLN A 862 -67.17 -5.93 2.28
C GLN A 862 -67.08 -6.36 0.82
#